data_AF-A0A3A5UU81-F1
#
_entry.id   AF-A0A3A5UU81-F1
#
_cell.length_a   1.000
_cell.length_b   1.000
_cell.length_c   1.000
_cell.angle_alpha   90.00
_cell.angle_beta   90.00
_cell.angle_gamma   90.00
#
_symmetry.space_group_name_H-M   'P 1'
#
loop_
_entity.id
_entity.type
_entity.pdbx_description
1 polymer ?
#
loop_
_entity_poly.entity_id
_entity_poly.type
_entity_poly.pdbx_seq_one_letter_code
_entity_poly.pdbx_strand_id
1 'polypeptide(L)'
;MTTAAPVALRSSAPRPTLGFLICLPLLLSFAAPVAENAYAQEPATGATPESIWSQDYIDDIFPWAPANDPILQFKEYHTYDTVKNRMLRLAEDHPDIFAFHEGMNGGTNARGEEVTANAYEGWYYGHSSPWMKITADVQDGDYNPFVGDTGNYPDRHDVMIVGNHHAREWMSVQVPMMQLEVIAFSYNNIGYDNDGDGFVDEDTWGDSNGDGQLDDDGDCLGLAAEFQDSNGDGTNCGPGDHGVDEDYSEQWITDLVNSREIYIIPMLNTDGNIYDREVYMPSQCPGEEAWDCSSAGWRKNLRDNTVTGITPLPDLDEEVDEGCDGVDLNRNYQFEWGAPLGATGPLVPGACYAGQNNDVYNGPVDTVDQDSDNRLNEDHVDGKDDDGDGLTDEDWLGGNSEPETKFIQDLTEMNDDTGDGSSEFKSTLTHHSFSELILWPWGHCTDCESPDHVQLQYHGQMMADMTQYANLQSSSLYPTSGDFCDWHYGVHGSYCYTSEIGTAFHQHPDDIDHIAVRNLGLGFYIAEIADNPRERADLEIANISQQNYLKQPSMVTIPDEGDIPIEICVSNLFPYSATDSKVQWRQVKPSRMQSDFGPREWSTTPWETASVKMVDDGCTTSAGNGTLLQAMLPVSETATGKIHYKATVSTLGGADLYQYPADGDYYVLDVTYRAAFGSAFGAFFMFSLVATFVWGGLAVALRIMLGDDGEDDKVYEGDLRGTQAEVGSLSED
;
A
#
# COMPACT_ATOMS: atom_id res chain seq x y z
N MET A 1 -43.56 32.16 42.15
CA MET A 1 -44.40 33.29 42.59
C MET A 1 -43.56 34.55 42.59
N THR A 2 -43.83 35.42 41.61
CA THR A 2 -43.85 36.90 41.69
C THR A 2 -42.85 37.66 42.57
N THR A 3 -42.10 38.51 41.85
CA THR A 3 -41.83 39.95 42.12
C THR A 3 -40.92 40.34 43.28
N ALA A 4 -39.77 40.92 42.97
CA ALA A 4 -39.57 42.38 42.95
C ALA A 4 -38.07 42.72 42.99
N ALA A 5 -37.58 43.47 41.99
CA ALA A 5 -36.45 44.37 42.18
C ALA A 5 -36.98 45.69 42.77
N PRO A 6 -36.18 46.39 43.59
CA PRO A 6 -36.00 47.81 43.25
C PRO A 6 -34.57 48.36 43.46
N VAL A 7 -34.17 49.12 42.43
CA VAL A 7 -33.61 50.47 42.47
C VAL A 7 -32.24 50.72 43.11
N ALA A 8 -31.32 51.10 42.22
CA ALA A 8 -30.00 51.65 42.46
C ALA A 8 -30.00 53.04 43.12
N LEU A 9 -28.97 53.31 43.91
CA LEU A 9 -28.51 54.66 44.25
C LEU A 9 -27.06 54.81 43.78
N ARG A 10 -26.87 55.68 42.78
CA ARG A 10 -25.57 56.09 42.23
C ARG A 10 -24.82 56.94 43.26
N SER A 11 -23.54 56.62 43.47
CA SER A 11 -22.52 57.54 43.95
C SER A 11 -21.39 57.59 42.92
N SER A 12 -21.06 58.80 42.51
CA SER A 12 -20.11 59.15 41.44
C SER A 12 -18.65 58.96 41.84
N ALA A 13 -17.89 58.18 41.06
CA ALA A 13 -16.43 58.19 41.03
C ALA A 13 -15.94 58.93 39.76
N PRO A 14 -14.79 59.64 39.81
CA PRO A 14 -14.41 60.64 38.81
C PRO A 14 -13.89 60.02 37.51
N ARG A 15 -14.12 60.71 36.40
CA ARG A 15 -13.60 60.38 35.07
C ARG A 15 -12.06 60.49 35.02
N PRO A 16 -11.34 59.50 34.47
CA PRO A 16 -9.91 59.63 34.26
C PRO A 16 -9.63 60.65 33.14
N THR A 17 -8.69 61.54 33.39
CA THR A 17 -8.25 62.56 32.42
C THR A 17 -7.36 61.95 31.34
N LEU A 18 -7.48 62.48 30.11
CA LEU A 18 -6.84 62.03 28.86
C LEU A 18 -5.33 61.73 28.98
N GLY A 19 -4.59 62.44 29.85
CA GLY A 19 -3.17 62.20 30.09
C GLY A 19 -2.84 60.87 30.79
N PHE A 20 -3.77 60.31 31.59
CA PHE A 20 -3.56 59.04 32.28
C PHE A 20 -3.78 57.83 31.35
N LEU A 21 -4.60 58.00 30.31
CA LEU A 21 -4.86 56.96 29.30
C LEU A 21 -3.77 56.86 28.22
N ILE A 22 -2.98 57.93 28.01
CA ILE A 22 -1.88 57.94 27.04
C ILE A 22 -0.56 57.45 27.67
N CYS A 23 -0.39 57.59 29.00
CA CYS A 23 0.83 57.12 29.68
C CYS A 23 0.80 55.63 30.05
N LEU A 24 -0.37 54.99 30.11
CA LEU A 24 -0.49 53.57 30.46
C LEU A 24 0.11 52.61 29.39
N PRO A 25 -0.11 52.81 28.08
CA PRO A 25 0.54 51.99 27.05
C PRO A 25 2.05 52.29 26.92
N LEU A 26 2.47 53.50 27.28
CA LEU A 26 3.88 53.90 27.24
C LEU A 26 4.69 53.35 28.44
N LEU A 27 4.07 53.18 29.60
CA LEU A 27 4.71 52.55 30.78
C LEU A 27 4.77 51.03 30.67
N LEU A 28 3.83 50.40 29.94
CA LEU A 28 3.87 48.97 29.63
C LEU A 28 4.92 48.61 28.56
N SER A 29 5.40 49.57 27.77
CA SER A 29 6.43 49.36 26.74
C SER A 29 7.86 49.63 27.21
N PHE A 30 8.06 50.20 28.41
CA PHE A 30 9.39 50.44 29.00
C PHE A 30 9.78 49.44 30.11
N ALA A 31 8.90 48.47 30.43
CA ALA A 31 9.12 47.45 31.46
C ALA A 31 9.28 46.02 30.91
N ALA A 32 9.57 45.87 29.62
CA ALA A 32 10.12 44.66 29.03
C ALA A 32 11.19 45.15 28.05
N PRO A 33 12.51 44.99 28.34
CA PRO A 33 13.13 43.69 28.62
C PRO A 33 14.29 43.74 29.63
N VAL A 34 14.21 43.04 30.78
CA VAL A 34 15.38 42.46 31.48
C VAL A 34 14.91 41.22 32.25
N ALA A 35 14.58 40.17 31.52
CA ALA A 35 14.59 38.81 32.02
C ALA A 35 15.02 37.90 30.85
N GLU A 36 16.18 38.20 30.29
CA GLU A 36 16.93 37.22 29.51
C GLU A 36 18.12 36.74 30.33
N ASN A 37 18.31 35.43 30.27
CA ASN A 37 19.50 34.66 30.62
C ASN A 37 19.72 34.33 32.10
N ALA A 38 18.73 33.66 32.65
CA ALA A 38 18.98 32.36 33.25
C ALA A 38 17.82 31.42 32.91
N TYR A 39 17.68 31.09 31.61
CA TYR A 39 17.28 29.72 31.33
C TYR A 39 18.40 28.88 31.96
N ALA A 40 18.10 28.28 33.11
CA ALA A 40 18.62 26.95 33.29
C ALA A 40 18.13 26.23 32.04
N GLN A 41 19.05 25.95 31.14
CA GLN A 41 18.90 24.87 30.19
C GLN A 41 18.74 23.67 31.11
N GLU A 42 17.49 23.39 31.54
CA GLU A 42 17.16 21.99 31.76
C GLU A 42 17.54 21.34 30.43
N PRO A 43 18.31 20.24 30.45
CA PRO A 43 18.45 19.47 29.23
C PRO A 43 17.03 19.28 28.69
N ALA A 44 16.82 19.45 27.38
CA ALA A 44 15.57 19.01 26.80
C ALA A 44 15.45 17.53 27.16
N THR A 45 14.70 17.23 28.21
CA THR A 45 14.22 15.89 28.47
C THR A 45 13.18 15.73 27.37
N GLY A 46 13.49 14.93 26.36
CA GLY A 46 12.55 14.65 25.29
C GLY A 46 11.22 14.14 25.84
N ALA A 47 10.21 14.05 24.98
CA ALA A 47 8.90 13.56 25.37
C ALA A 47 8.99 12.12 25.89
N THR A 48 8.02 11.72 26.70
CA THR A 48 7.80 10.30 27.02
C THR A 48 6.77 9.74 26.05
N PRO A 49 6.82 8.45 25.71
CA PRO A 49 5.83 7.82 24.83
C PRO A 49 4.39 8.12 25.27
N GLU A 50 4.07 8.01 26.57
CA GLU A 50 2.71 8.23 27.09
C GLU A 50 2.23 9.69 27.03
N SER A 51 3.09 10.61 26.57
CA SER A 51 2.75 12.02 26.38
C SER A 51 2.40 12.38 24.95
N ILE A 52 2.73 11.50 24.00
CA ILE A 52 2.44 11.62 22.57
C ILE A 52 1.37 10.58 22.23
N TRP A 53 1.71 9.30 22.41
CA TRP A 53 0.93 8.18 21.91
C TRP A 53 -0.07 7.61 22.91
N SER A 54 -1.03 6.88 22.35
CA SER A 54 -2.02 6.08 23.03
C SER A 54 -1.40 4.85 23.69
N GLN A 55 -2.08 4.33 24.71
CA GLN A 55 -1.61 3.13 25.41
C GLN A 55 -1.64 1.89 24.51
N ASP A 56 -2.61 1.82 23.59
CA ASP A 56 -2.74 0.65 22.71
C ASP A 56 -1.54 0.59 21.75
N TYR A 57 -1.12 1.73 21.19
CA TYR A 57 0.08 1.81 20.34
C TYR A 57 1.37 1.44 21.08
N ILE A 58 1.58 2.02 22.27
CA ILE A 58 2.76 1.75 23.11
C ILE A 58 2.86 0.27 23.50
N ASP A 59 1.72 -0.43 23.62
CA ASP A 59 1.65 -1.84 23.99
C ASP A 59 1.63 -2.78 22.75
N ASP A 60 1.90 -2.27 21.54
CA ASP A 60 1.85 -2.97 20.24
C ASP A 60 0.50 -3.65 19.97
N ILE A 61 -0.59 -3.00 20.36
CA ILE A 61 -1.95 -3.55 20.20
C ILE A 61 -2.51 -3.14 18.84
N PHE A 62 -2.47 -4.06 17.88
CA PHE A 62 -3.01 -3.79 16.55
C PHE A 62 -4.54 -3.66 16.54
N PRO A 63 -5.11 -2.73 15.76
CA PRO A 63 -6.51 -2.31 15.87
C PRO A 63 -7.55 -3.33 15.34
N TRP A 64 -7.12 -4.36 14.60
CA TRP A 64 -8.02 -5.38 14.03
C TRP A 64 -8.36 -6.52 15.00
N ALA A 65 -7.67 -6.63 16.13
CA ALA A 65 -7.89 -7.70 17.10
C ALA A 65 -7.72 -7.21 18.55
N PRO A 66 -8.34 -7.90 19.54
CA PRO A 66 -8.13 -7.55 20.93
C PRO A 66 -6.74 -8.03 21.41
N ALA A 67 -6.15 -7.29 22.35
CA ALA A 67 -4.83 -7.57 22.94
C ALA A 67 -4.64 -8.98 23.53
N ASN A 68 -5.72 -9.73 23.78
CA ASN A 68 -5.66 -11.08 24.32
C ASN A 68 -5.73 -12.18 23.23
N ASP A 69 -5.67 -11.81 21.95
CA ASP A 69 -5.55 -12.72 20.81
C ASP A 69 -4.09 -12.73 20.31
N PRO A 70 -3.23 -13.60 20.87
CA PRO A 70 -1.80 -13.52 20.61
C PRO A 70 -1.42 -13.78 19.14
N ILE A 71 -2.21 -14.56 18.40
CA ILE A 71 -1.93 -14.87 16.99
C ILE A 71 -2.20 -13.63 16.11
N LEU A 72 -3.38 -13.00 16.27
CA LEU A 72 -3.73 -11.81 15.50
C LEU A 72 -3.00 -10.55 15.96
N GLN A 73 -2.37 -10.61 17.13
CA GLN A 73 -1.46 -9.59 17.63
C GLN A 73 0.01 -9.90 17.32
N PHE A 74 0.28 -10.95 16.53
CA PHE A 74 1.63 -11.36 16.12
C PHE A 74 2.58 -11.62 17.31
N LYS A 75 2.05 -11.97 18.48
CA LYS A 75 2.82 -12.45 19.64
C LYS A 75 2.94 -13.99 19.64
N GLU A 76 2.36 -14.66 18.65
CA GLU A 76 2.50 -16.10 18.38
C GLU A 76 2.55 -16.36 16.88
N TYR A 77 3.35 -17.36 16.47
CA TYR A 77 3.45 -17.75 15.06
C TYR A 77 2.16 -18.39 14.54
N HIS A 78 1.69 -17.92 13.38
CA HIS A 78 0.68 -18.61 12.60
C HIS A 78 1.13 -20.04 12.19
N THR A 79 0.29 -21.03 12.48
CA THR A 79 0.34 -22.39 11.92
C THR A 79 -0.44 -22.47 10.60
N TYR A 80 -0.25 -23.56 9.84
CA TYR A 80 -1.03 -23.84 8.61
C TYR A 80 -2.55 -23.63 8.80
N ASP A 81 -3.14 -24.21 9.84
CA ASP A 81 -4.56 -24.09 10.11
C ASP A 81 -4.96 -22.64 10.41
N THR A 82 -4.15 -21.89 11.17
CA THR A 82 -4.46 -20.50 11.51
C THR A 82 -4.31 -19.57 10.31
N VAL A 83 -3.29 -19.76 9.47
CA VAL A 83 -3.13 -19.03 8.18
C VAL A 83 -4.39 -19.23 7.34
N LYS A 84 -4.75 -20.49 7.08
CA LYS A 84 -5.91 -20.85 6.26
C LYS A 84 -7.21 -20.27 6.81
N ASN A 85 -7.48 -20.50 8.09
CA ASN A 85 -8.73 -20.03 8.72
C ASN A 85 -8.80 -18.49 8.72
N ARG A 86 -7.67 -17.80 8.92
CA ARG A 86 -7.65 -16.35 8.92
C ARG A 86 -7.84 -15.78 7.52
N MET A 87 -7.15 -16.32 6.51
CA MET A 87 -7.34 -15.91 5.12
C MET A 87 -8.79 -16.14 4.66
N LEU A 88 -9.39 -17.30 4.95
CA LEU A 88 -10.81 -17.55 4.68
C LEU A 88 -11.71 -16.50 5.34
N ARG A 89 -11.38 -16.10 6.57
CA ARG A 89 -12.15 -15.10 7.30
C ARG A 89 -12.01 -13.70 6.68
N LEU A 90 -10.81 -13.31 6.28
CA LEU A 90 -10.55 -12.05 5.59
C LEU A 90 -11.31 -11.98 4.26
N ALA A 91 -11.31 -13.05 3.48
CA ALA A 91 -12.08 -13.14 2.23
C ALA A 91 -13.60 -13.10 2.45
N GLU A 92 -14.10 -13.65 3.57
CA GLU A 92 -15.52 -13.55 3.93
C GLU A 92 -15.91 -12.13 4.37
N ASP A 93 -15.04 -11.46 5.12
CA ASP A 93 -15.30 -10.13 5.69
C ASP A 93 -15.11 -8.99 4.66
N HIS A 94 -14.23 -9.18 3.66
CA HIS A 94 -13.92 -8.20 2.62
C HIS A 94 -14.01 -8.82 1.21
N PRO A 95 -15.20 -9.32 0.79
CA PRO A 95 -15.37 -10.05 -0.47
C PRO A 95 -15.23 -9.17 -1.72
N ASP A 96 -15.17 -7.85 -1.56
CA ASP A 96 -14.94 -6.87 -2.62
C ASP A 96 -13.47 -6.78 -3.04
N ILE A 97 -12.54 -7.15 -2.16
CA ILE A 97 -11.10 -7.08 -2.43
C ILE A 97 -10.35 -8.40 -2.31
N PHE A 98 -10.84 -9.36 -1.52
CA PHE A 98 -10.15 -10.62 -1.25
C PHE A 98 -10.85 -11.83 -1.88
N ALA A 99 -10.06 -12.67 -2.55
CA ALA A 99 -10.46 -14.01 -2.96
C ALA A 99 -9.44 -15.03 -2.45
N PHE A 100 -9.91 -15.95 -1.62
CA PHE A 100 -9.09 -17.02 -1.06
C PHE A 100 -9.05 -18.24 -1.97
N HIS A 101 -7.87 -18.82 -2.11
CA HIS A 101 -7.61 -20.00 -2.93
C HIS A 101 -6.68 -21.00 -2.23
N GLU A 102 -6.74 -22.26 -2.65
CA GLU A 102 -5.82 -23.32 -2.22
C GLU A 102 -5.40 -24.15 -3.43
N GLY A 103 -4.10 -24.18 -3.73
CA GLY A 103 -3.61 -24.77 -4.98
C GLY A 103 -4.26 -24.10 -6.21
N MET A 104 -4.47 -24.87 -7.28
CA MET A 104 -5.12 -24.43 -8.51
C MET A 104 -6.06 -25.51 -9.05
N ASN A 105 -6.98 -25.14 -9.96
CA ASN A 105 -7.89 -26.11 -10.59
C ASN A 105 -7.15 -27.09 -11.52
N GLY A 106 -6.12 -26.62 -12.21
CA GLY A 106 -5.43 -27.35 -13.28
C GLY A 106 -6.21 -27.36 -14.59
N GLY A 107 -5.67 -28.07 -15.59
CA GLY A 107 -6.13 -28.09 -16.97
C GLY A 107 -4.94 -28.26 -17.91
N THR A 108 -5.04 -27.73 -19.12
CA THR A 108 -3.87 -27.61 -20.01
C THR A 108 -3.08 -26.35 -19.66
N ASN A 109 -1.81 -26.47 -19.27
CA ASN A 109 -0.95 -25.32 -18.99
C ASN A 109 -0.39 -24.69 -20.29
N ALA A 110 0.37 -23.60 -20.17
CA ALA A 110 0.97 -22.86 -21.29
C ALA A 110 1.90 -23.75 -22.14
N ARG A 111 2.50 -24.77 -21.50
CA ARG A 111 3.40 -25.75 -22.10
C ARG A 111 2.66 -26.90 -22.80
N GLY A 112 1.32 -26.95 -22.74
CA GLY A 112 0.50 -27.98 -23.38
C GLY A 112 0.33 -29.27 -22.57
N GLU A 113 0.73 -29.27 -21.30
CA GLU A 113 0.65 -30.41 -20.40
C GLU A 113 -0.70 -30.44 -19.67
N GLU A 114 -1.27 -31.63 -19.52
CA GLU A 114 -2.51 -31.82 -18.75
C GLU A 114 -2.19 -32.02 -17.27
N VAL A 115 -2.61 -31.06 -16.45
CA VAL A 115 -2.40 -31.01 -15.01
C VAL A 115 -3.75 -31.10 -14.29
N THR A 116 -3.77 -31.70 -13.10
CA THR A 116 -4.97 -31.79 -12.25
C THR A 116 -4.71 -31.09 -10.93
N ALA A 117 -5.75 -30.64 -10.22
CA ALA A 117 -5.61 -29.97 -8.92
C ALA A 117 -4.71 -30.71 -7.91
N ASN A 118 -4.71 -32.05 -7.92
CA ASN A 118 -3.88 -32.88 -7.04
C ASN A 118 -2.37 -32.75 -7.32
N ALA A 119 -1.96 -32.12 -8.43
CA ALA A 119 -0.55 -31.91 -8.75
C ALA A 119 0.13 -30.86 -7.86
N TYR A 120 -0.67 -30.08 -7.10
CA TYR A 120 -0.21 -29.01 -6.22
C TYR A 120 -0.36 -29.35 -4.73
N GLU A 121 -0.73 -30.60 -4.40
CA GLU A 121 -0.80 -31.10 -3.03
C GLU A 121 0.59 -31.57 -2.58
N GLY A 122 1.01 -31.20 -1.36
CA GLY A 122 2.27 -31.65 -0.77
C GLY A 122 2.38 -33.18 -0.67
N TRP A 123 3.60 -33.71 -0.67
CA TRP A 123 3.87 -35.15 -0.78
C TRP A 123 3.39 -36.00 0.40
N TYR A 124 3.39 -35.46 1.61
CA TYR A 124 3.22 -36.22 2.84
C TYR A 124 1.88 -35.92 3.53
N TYR A 125 1.55 -34.65 3.76
CA TYR A 125 0.26 -34.29 4.37
C TYR A 125 -0.84 -34.02 3.33
N GLY A 126 -0.48 -33.87 2.05
CA GLY A 126 -1.45 -33.65 0.97
C GLY A 126 -2.12 -32.27 1.03
N HIS A 127 -1.46 -31.28 1.65
CA HIS A 127 -1.98 -29.92 1.75
C HIS A 127 -1.49 -29.07 0.58
N SER A 128 -2.42 -28.44 -0.14
CA SER A 128 -2.09 -27.40 -1.12
C SER A 128 -1.72 -26.09 -0.43
N SER A 129 -0.87 -25.29 -1.08
CA SER A 129 -0.50 -23.96 -0.61
C SER A 129 -1.72 -23.03 -0.59
N PRO A 130 -2.05 -22.37 0.54
CA PRO A 130 -3.07 -21.33 0.59
C PRO A 130 -2.54 -20.01 0.03
N TRP A 131 -3.34 -19.32 -0.76
CA TRP A 131 -2.99 -18.01 -1.31
C TRP A 131 -4.20 -17.08 -1.41
N MET A 132 -3.94 -15.78 -1.45
CA MET A 132 -4.93 -14.73 -1.55
C MET A 132 -4.71 -13.92 -2.82
N LYS A 133 -5.77 -13.76 -3.62
CA LYS A 133 -5.84 -12.71 -4.64
C LYS A 133 -6.45 -11.45 -4.03
N ILE A 134 -5.82 -10.31 -4.28
CA ILE A 134 -6.20 -9.03 -3.73
C ILE A 134 -6.28 -7.99 -4.85
N THR A 135 -7.48 -7.49 -5.13
CA THR A 135 -7.69 -6.41 -6.10
C THR A 135 -9.09 -5.84 -5.94
N ALA A 136 -9.32 -4.58 -6.31
CA ALA A 136 -10.68 -4.01 -6.25
C ALA A 136 -11.64 -4.73 -7.19
N ASP A 137 -12.86 -5.03 -6.73
CA ASP A 137 -13.83 -5.80 -7.51
C ASP A 137 -13.33 -7.22 -7.86
N VAL A 138 -12.60 -7.88 -6.95
CA VAL A 138 -11.96 -9.22 -7.17
C VAL A 138 -12.91 -10.32 -7.67
N GLN A 139 -14.21 -10.17 -7.46
CA GLN A 139 -15.24 -11.12 -7.91
C GLN A 139 -15.73 -10.86 -9.34
N ASP A 140 -15.40 -9.71 -9.91
CA ASP A 140 -15.65 -9.33 -11.29
C ASP A 140 -14.43 -9.71 -12.16
N GLY A 141 -14.13 -8.95 -13.23
CA GLY A 141 -13.01 -9.24 -14.13
C GLY A 141 -13.17 -10.53 -14.95
N ASP A 142 -12.10 -10.91 -15.66
CA ASP A 142 -12.05 -12.16 -16.39
C ASP A 142 -11.73 -13.33 -15.44
N TYR A 143 -12.22 -14.53 -15.79
CA TYR A 143 -12.00 -15.75 -15.01
C TYR A 143 -10.96 -16.64 -15.68
N ASN A 144 -9.90 -16.99 -14.96
CA ASN A 144 -8.92 -17.97 -15.42
C ASN A 144 -9.34 -19.38 -14.96
N PRO A 145 -9.77 -20.28 -15.86
CA PRO A 145 -10.22 -21.60 -15.46
C PRO A 145 -9.11 -22.52 -14.94
N PHE A 146 -7.87 -22.32 -15.38
CA PHE A 146 -6.73 -23.14 -14.98
C PHE A 146 -6.29 -22.79 -13.56
N VAL A 147 -6.06 -21.49 -13.30
CA VAL A 147 -5.68 -20.98 -11.96
C VAL A 147 -6.88 -21.11 -11.01
N GLY A 148 -8.06 -20.76 -11.49
CA GLY A 148 -9.31 -20.84 -10.74
C GLY A 148 -9.69 -19.54 -10.05
N ASP A 149 -9.17 -18.40 -10.49
CA ASP A 149 -9.40 -17.07 -9.95
C ASP A 149 -10.20 -16.16 -10.89
N THR A 150 -10.87 -15.20 -10.28
CA THR A 150 -11.57 -14.07 -10.91
C THR A 150 -10.80 -12.78 -10.65
N GLY A 151 -11.29 -11.66 -11.17
CA GLY A 151 -10.68 -10.35 -10.94
C GLY A 151 -9.38 -10.16 -11.70
N ASN A 152 -9.26 -10.78 -12.88
CA ASN A 152 -8.15 -10.60 -13.82
C ASN A 152 -8.49 -9.42 -14.77
N TYR A 153 -7.63 -8.41 -14.82
CA TYR A 153 -7.81 -7.13 -15.50
C TYR A 153 -6.57 -6.76 -16.30
N PRO A 154 -6.67 -6.65 -17.64
CA PRO A 154 -5.53 -6.31 -18.50
C PRO A 154 -4.93 -4.91 -18.26
N ASP A 155 -5.60 -4.05 -17.49
CA ASP A 155 -5.16 -2.70 -17.15
C ASP A 155 -4.65 -2.57 -15.71
N ARG A 156 -4.47 -3.68 -14.99
CA ARG A 156 -3.85 -3.73 -13.67
C ARG A 156 -2.58 -4.55 -13.73
N HIS A 157 -1.63 -4.19 -12.88
CA HIS A 157 -0.32 -4.82 -12.86
C HIS A 157 -0.22 -5.81 -11.71
N ASP A 158 0.41 -6.95 -12.01
CA ASP A 158 0.40 -8.10 -11.14
C ASP A 158 1.70 -8.20 -10.35
N VAL A 159 1.57 -8.60 -9.10
CA VAL A 159 2.69 -8.80 -8.19
C VAL A 159 2.50 -10.08 -7.38
N MET A 160 3.58 -10.84 -7.21
CA MET A 160 3.56 -12.06 -6.41
C MET A 160 4.51 -11.94 -5.21
N ILE A 161 3.98 -12.22 -4.02
CA ILE A 161 4.70 -12.21 -2.75
C ILE A 161 4.57 -13.59 -2.12
N VAL A 162 5.70 -14.24 -1.88
CA VAL A 162 5.77 -15.63 -1.43
C VAL A 162 6.51 -15.72 -0.11
N GLY A 163 6.02 -16.55 0.79
CA GLY A 163 6.70 -16.93 2.02
C GLY A 163 6.94 -18.44 2.10
N ASN A 164 7.92 -18.81 2.91
CA ASN A 164 8.12 -20.18 3.38
C ASN A 164 8.51 -21.18 2.28
N HIS A 165 9.44 -20.83 1.41
CA HIS A 165 10.14 -21.85 0.61
C HIS A 165 10.88 -22.86 1.50
N HIS A 166 11.47 -22.40 2.61
CA HIS A 166 12.08 -23.30 3.59
C HIS A 166 11.25 -23.38 4.88
N ALA A 167 11.02 -24.61 5.34
CA ALA A 167 10.09 -24.93 6.41
C ALA A 167 10.34 -24.20 7.75
N ARG A 168 11.60 -24.14 8.18
CA ARG A 168 12.06 -23.51 9.44
C ARG A 168 11.96 -21.99 9.50
N GLU A 169 11.68 -21.32 8.40
CA GLU A 169 11.77 -19.86 8.29
C GLU A 169 10.45 -19.22 8.72
N TRP A 170 10.09 -19.29 10.00
CA TRP A 170 8.71 -19.02 10.42
C TRP A 170 8.30 -17.55 10.26
N MET A 171 9.25 -16.60 10.31
CA MET A 171 8.99 -15.18 10.07
C MET A 171 8.56 -14.90 8.63
N SER A 172 8.99 -15.72 7.65
CA SER A 172 8.56 -15.54 6.26
C SER A 172 7.07 -15.80 6.05
N VAL A 173 6.40 -16.44 7.01
CA VAL A 173 4.93 -16.60 7.03
C VAL A 173 4.27 -15.38 7.70
N GLN A 174 4.90 -14.80 8.72
CA GLN A 174 4.28 -13.73 9.53
C GLN A 174 4.20 -12.41 8.75
N VAL A 175 5.25 -12.02 8.04
CA VAL A 175 5.27 -10.77 7.26
C VAL A 175 4.12 -10.70 6.23
N PRO A 176 3.93 -11.68 5.33
CA PRO A 176 2.81 -11.66 4.40
C PRO A 176 1.43 -11.76 5.09
N MET A 177 1.33 -12.42 6.26
CA MET A 177 0.09 -12.40 7.04
C MET A 177 -0.20 -11.01 7.62
N MET A 178 0.82 -10.29 8.11
CA MET A 178 0.69 -8.90 8.58
C MET A 178 0.23 -7.99 7.44
N GLN A 179 0.81 -8.15 6.25
CA GLN A 179 0.40 -7.39 5.07
C GLN A 179 -1.09 -7.60 4.72
N LEU A 180 -1.61 -8.82 4.85
CA LEU A 180 -3.05 -9.10 4.66
C LEU A 180 -3.92 -8.36 5.68
N GLU A 181 -3.53 -8.34 6.95
CA GLU A 181 -4.27 -7.61 8.00
C GLU A 181 -4.27 -6.11 7.75
N VAL A 182 -3.11 -5.55 7.39
CA VAL A 182 -2.96 -4.12 7.09
C VAL A 182 -3.80 -3.72 5.88
N ILE A 183 -3.81 -4.51 4.81
CA ILE A 183 -4.69 -4.25 3.65
C ILE A 183 -6.16 -4.29 4.06
N ALA A 184 -6.57 -5.33 4.79
CA ALA A 184 -7.95 -5.49 5.24
C ALA A 184 -8.42 -4.32 6.12
N PHE A 185 -7.54 -3.87 7.01
CA PHE A 185 -7.80 -2.78 7.93
C PHE A 185 -7.84 -1.42 7.23
N SER A 186 -6.92 -1.19 6.29
CA SER A 186 -6.71 0.12 5.66
C SER A 186 -7.70 0.41 4.54
N TYR A 187 -8.11 -0.62 3.79
CA TYR A 187 -8.99 -0.43 2.64
C TYR A 187 -10.32 0.24 3.05
N ASN A 188 -10.58 1.43 2.51
CA ASN A 188 -11.71 2.31 2.87
C ASN A 188 -11.74 2.84 4.33
N ASN A 189 -10.67 2.68 5.10
CA ASN A 189 -10.55 3.19 6.47
C ASN A 189 -9.68 4.47 6.55
N ILE A 190 -9.88 5.38 5.60
CA ILE A 190 -8.97 6.51 5.34
C ILE A 190 -8.88 7.52 6.49
N GLY A 191 -7.66 7.86 6.90
CA GLY A 191 -7.35 8.84 7.93
C GLY A 191 -7.61 8.24 9.31
N TYR A 192 -7.11 7.02 9.51
CA TYR A 192 -6.99 6.43 10.83
C TYR A 192 -5.77 7.06 11.52
N ASP A 193 -5.91 7.29 12.82
CA ASP A 193 -4.92 7.90 13.71
C ASP A 193 -4.54 6.73 14.63
N ASN A 194 -3.45 6.06 14.29
CA ASN A 194 -3.14 4.72 14.79
C ASN A 194 -2.43 4.75 16.14
N ASP A 195 -1.68 5.81 16.35
CA ASP A 195 -0.85 6.09 17.50
C ASP A 195 -1.62 6.95 18.52
N GLY A 196 -2.60 7.74 18.08
CA GLY A 196 -3.55 8.46 18.91
C GLY A 196 -3.11 9.88 19.27
N ASP A 197 -2.14 10.45 18.57
CA ASP A 197 -1.61 11.78 18.86
C ASP A 197 -2.46 12.93 18.26
N GLY A 198 -3.34 12.58 17.31
CA GLY A 198 -4.30 13.46 16.65
C GLY A 198 -3.90 13.93 15.25
N PHE A 199 -2.80 13.45 14.70
CA PHE A 199 -2.43 13.57 13.30
C PHE A 199 -2.75 12.27 12.53
N VAL A 200 -2.48 12.26 11.22
CA VAL A 200 -2.79 11.18 10.27
C VAL A 200 -1.91 11.36 9.03
N ASP A 201 -1.65 10.28 8.29
CA ASP A 201 -0.85 10.30 7.04
C ASP A 201 0.55 10.90 7.31
N GLU A 202 1.24 10.46 8.37
CA GLU A 202 2.47 11.09 8.88
C GLU A 202 3.74 10.54 8.25
N ASP A 203 3.96 9.23 8.38
CA ASP A 203 5.13 8.58 7.82
C ASP A 203 4.79 7.66 6.65
N THR A 204 5.80 7.46 5.81
CA THR A 204 5.77 6.44 4.77
C THR A 204 6.68 5.30 5.17
N TRP A 205 6.66 4.20 4.42
CA TRP A 205 7.74 3.22 4.54
C TRP A 205 9.00 3.73 3.84
N GLY A 206 9.95 4.27 4.61
CA GLY A 206 11.23 4.74 4.11
C GLY A 206 11.48 6.22 4.42
N ASP A 207 12.61 6.76 3.92
CA ASP A 207 12.98 8.18 4.04
C ASP A 207 12.38 8.96 2.86
N SER A 208 11.13 9.40 2.98
CA SER A 208 10.44 10.08 1.88
C SER A 208 10.92 11.52 1.66
N ASN A 209 11.45 12.16 2.70
CA ASN A 209 11.97 13.52 2.58
C ASN A 209 13.44 13.57 2.08
N GLY A 210 14.14 12.43 2.09
CA GLY A 210 15.49 12.23 1.57
C GLY A 210 16.60 12.84 2.45
N ASP A 211 16.37 13.00 3.75
CA ASP A 211 17.33 13.58 4.69
C ASP A 211 18.24 12.54 5.38
N GLY A 212 17.98 11.26 5.15
CA GLY A 212 18.69 10.10 5.70
C GLY A 212 18.15 9.62 7.05
N GLN A 213 16.98 10.10 7.48
CA GLN A 213 16.23 9.62 8.64
C GLN A 213 14.89 9.06 8.16
N LEU A 214 14.40 8.01 8.84
CA LEU A 214 13.13 7.37 8.46
C LEU A 214 11.92 8.04 9.12
N ASP A 215 12.11 8.56 10.33
CA ASP A 215 11.14 9.41 11.03
C ASP A 215 10.99 10.74 10.27
N ASP A 216 9.95 10.83 9.43
CA ASP A 216 9.72 11.93 8.50
C ASP A 216 9.01 13.12 9.19
N ASP A 217 8.22 12.86 10.24
CA ASP A 217 7.46 13.86 10.97
C ASP A 217 8.16 14.39 12.25
N GLY A 218 9.14 13.63 12.76
CA GLY A 218 10.03 13.93 13.86
C GLY A 218 9.53 13.52 15.25
N ASP A 219 8.54 12.65 15.36
CA ASP A 219 7.88 12.32 16.62
C ASP A 219 8.77 11.41 17.52
N CYS A 220 9.41 10.38 16.95
CA CYS A 220 10.40 9.53 17.61
C CYS A 220 11.64 10.35 17.95
N LEU A 221 12.14 11.18 17.03
CA LEU A 221 13.27 12.08 17.26
C LEU A 221 12.96 13.12 18.34
N GLY A 222 11.68 13.39 18.60
CA GLY A 222 11.16 14.21 19.68
C GLY A 222 11.21 13.57 21.08
N LEU A 223 11.31 12.24 21.16
CA LEU A 223 11.39 11.49 22.42
C LEU A 223 12.71 11.70 23.17
N ALA A 224 12.70 11.36 24.46
CA ALA A 224 13.95 11.24 25.21
C ALA A 224 14.78 10.08 24.64
N ALA A 225 16.10 10.24 24.56
CA ALA A 225 17.00 9.28 23.90
C ALA A 225 16.93 7.85 24.45
N GLU A 226 16.46 7.66 25.69
CA GLU A 226 16.20 6.34 26.28
C GLU A 226 14.94 5.62 25.76
N PHE A 227 14.08 6.29 25.00
CA PHE A 227 12.84 5.74 24.42
C PHE A 227 12.87 5.65 22.88
N GLN A 228 13.94 6.13 22.25
CA GLN A 228 14.08 6.16 20.78
C GLN A 228 14.44 4.81 20.15
N ASP A 229 14.83 3.83 20.96
CA ASP A 229 15.21 2.47 20.53
C ASP A 229 14.21 1.54 21.22
N SER A 230 12.96 1.54 20.72
CA SER A 230 11.84 0.85 21.35
C SER A 230 11.92 -0.66 21.13
N ASN A 231 12.49 -1.07 20.00
CA ASN A 231 12.73 -2.48 19.67
C ASN A 231 14.06 -3.03 20.24
N GLY A 232 14.97 -2.16 20.68
CA GLY A 232 16.21 -2.55 21.36
C GLY A 232 17.32 -3.06 20.42
N ASP A 233 17.24 -2.77 19.13
CA ASP A 233 18.23 -3.19 18.13
C ASP A 233 19.51 -2.34 18.14
N GLY A 234 19.49 -1.22 18.89
CA GLY A 234 20.63 -0.32 19.09
C GLY A 234 20.71 0.82 18.07
N THR A 235 19.71 0.96 17.20
CA THR A 235 19.50 2.11 16.33
C THR A 235 18.40 2.97 16.94
N ASN A 236 18.62 4.27 17.05
CA ASN A 236 17.58 5.18 17.54
C ASN A 236 16.72 5.63 16.36
N CYS A 237 15.41 5.52 16.48
CA CYS A 237 14.42 5.88 15.45
C CYS A 237 14.76 5.20 14.11
N GLY A 238 15.04 3.90 14.19
CA GLY A 238 15.25 3.02 13.06
C GLY A 238 13.96 2.29 12.66
N PRO A 239 14.01 1.45 11.61
CA PRO A 239 12.87 0.66 11.15
C PRO A 239 12.24 -0.19 12.26
N GLY A 240 10.91 -0.11 12.40
CA GLY A 240 10.16 -0.84 13.42
C GLY A 240 10.39 -0.33 14.86
N ASP A 241 11.05 0.82 15.06
CA ASP A 241 10.86 1.59 16.28
C ASP A 241 9.51 2.34 16.22
N HIS A 242 8.97 2.68 17.39
CA HIS A 242 7.75 3.49 17.48
C HIS A 242 8.02 4.90 16.95
N GLY A 243 7.09 5.44 16.14
CA GLY A 243 7.20 6.77 15.53
C GLY A 243 8.16 6.86 14.34
N VAL A 244 8.22 5.81 13.51
CA VAL A 244 9.13 5.78 12.34
C VAL A 244 8.44 5.27 11.09
N ASP A 245 7.62 4.23 11.22
CA ASP A 245 6.85 3.63 10.14
C ASP A 245 5.36 3.53 10.51
N GLU A 246 4.87 4.59 11.18
CA GLU A 246 3.48 4.72 11.61
C GLU A 246 2.63 5.60 10.70
N ASP A 247 1.32 5.60 10.95
CA ASP A 247 0.34 6.44 10.25
C ASP A 247 0.50 6.57 8.72
N TYR A 248 0.87 5.46 8.07
CA TYR A 248 0.93 5.36 6.61
C TYR A 248 -0.40 5.67 5.95
N SER A 249 -0.36 6.21 4.73
CA SER A 249 -1.59 6.61 4.07
C SER A 249 -2.48 5.43 3.64
N GLU A 250 -3.61 5.24 4.32
CA GLU A 250 -4.58 4.21 3.90
C GLU A 250 -5.21 4.53 2.55
N GLN A 251 -5.26 5.81 2.18
CA GLN A 251 -5.70 6.22 0.85
C GLN A 251 -4.73 5.71 -0.22
N TRP A 252 -3.43 5.71 0.05
CA TRP A 252 -2.43 5.14 -0.84
C TRP A 252 -2.58 3.63 -0.97
N ILE A 253 -2.73 2.89 0.15
CA ILE A 253 -3.01 1.44 0.10
C ILE A 253 -4.29 1.16 -0.70
N THR A 254 -5.35 1.96 -0.48
CA THR A 254 -6.62 1.82 -1.21
C THR A 254 -6.41 2.02 -2.71
N ASP A 255 -5.65 3.04 -3.11
CA ASP A 255 -5.34 3.29 -4.53
C ASP A 255 -4.47 2.18 -5.14
N LEU A 256 -3.54 1.62 -4.37
CA LEU A 256 -2.70 0.50 -4.77
C LEU A 256 -3.56 -0.76 -5.03
N VAL A 257 -4.45 -1.14 -4.11
CA VAL A 257 -5.39 -2.27 -4.30
C VAL A 257 -6.33 -2.04 -5.50
N ASN A 258 -6.72 -0.79 -5.77
CA ASN A 258 -7.56 -0.43 -6.92
C ASN A 258 -6.87 -0.57 -8.28
N SER A 259 -5.55 -0.69 -8.30
CA SER A 259 -4.72 -0.58 -9.52
C SER A 259 -3.73 -1.73 -9.69
N ARG A 260 -3.72 -2.68 -8.76
CA ARG A 260 -2.85 -3.85 -8.76
C ARG A 260 -3.66 -5.13 -8.59
N GLU A 261 -3.06 -6.22 -9.04
CA GLU A 261 -3.48 -7.56 -8.66
C GLU A 261 -2.37 -8.16 -7.80
N ILE A 262 -2.63 -8.23 -6.49
CA ILE A 262 -1.63 -8.67 -5.52
C ILE A 262 -1.92 -10.11 -5.16
N TYR A 263 -0.93 -10.98 -5.41
CA TYR A 263 -0.97 -12.40 -5.09
C TYR A 263 -0.06 -12.66 -3.89
N ILE A 264 -0.66 -13.03 -2.75
CA ILE A 264 0.10 -13.34 -1.53
C ILE A 264 -0.02 -14.84 -1.22
N ILE A 265 1.13 -15.51 -1.12
CA ILE A 265 1.26 -16.93 -0.76
C ILE A 265 2.06 -17.02 0.55
N PRO A 266 1.43 -16.93 1.74
CA PRO A 266 2.17 -16.86 3.00
C PRO A 266 2.95 -18.14 3.33
N MET A 267 2.47 -19.29 2.86
CA MET A 267 3.04 -20.59 3.17
C MET A 267 3.09 -21.50 1.95
N LEU A 268 4.23 -21.48 1.24
CA LEU A 268 4.48 -22.35 0.09
C LEU A 268 4.78 -23.80 0.51
N ASN A 269 5.70 -24.00 1.46
CA ASN A 269 6.09 -25.34 1.94
C ASN A 269 5.24 -25.79 3.13
N THR A 270 3.94 -26.01 2.89
CA THR A 270 2.96 -26.42 3.91
C THR A 270 3.41 -27.66 4.67
N ASP A 271 3.81 -28.70 3.94
CA ASP A 271 4.22 -29.98 4.52
C ASP A 271 5.46 -29.84 5.40
N GLY A 272 6.50 -29.19 4.88
CA GLY A 272 7.73 -28.98 5.63
C GLY A 272 7.51 -28.12 6.87
N ASN A 273 6.70 -27.06 6.78
CA ASN A 273 6.41 -26.19 7.93
C ASN A 273 5.67 -26.93 9.05
N ILE A 274 4.64 -27.71 8.70
CA ILE A 274 3.92 -28.56 9.67
C ILE A 274 4.90 -29.52 10.36
N TYR A 275 5.75 -30.20 9.58
CA TYR A 275 6.71 -31.15 10.12
C TYR A 275 7.77 -30.50 10.99
N ASP A 276 8.32 -29.34 10.60
CA ASP A 276 9.29 -28.60 11.42
C ASP A 276 8.72 -28.28 12.80
N ARG A 277 7.50 -27.73 12.81
CA ARG A 277 6.81 -27.26 14.02
C ARG A 277 6.36 -28.38 14.93
N GLU A 278 5.76 -29.42 14.36
CA GLU A 278 5.02 -30.42 15.15
C GLU A 278 5.82 -31.69 15.44
N VAL A 279 6.85 -31.98 14.63
CA VAL A 279 7.59 -33.24 14.70
C VAL A 279 9.08 -33.01 14.90
N TYR A 280 9.73 -32.27 13.98
CA TYR A 280 11.18 -32.13 13.97
C TYR A 280 11.67 -31.36 15.18
N MET A 281 11.25 -30.12 15.40
CA MET A 281 11.72 -29.30 16.53
C MET A 281 11.39 -29.91 17.89
N PRO A 282 10.16 -30.42 18.16
CA PRO A 282 9.88 -31.12 19.40
C PRO A 282 10.78 -32.35 19.65
N SER A 283 11.25 -33.01 18.59
CA SER A 283 12.18 -34.15 18.70
C SER A 283 13.62 -33.72 18.97
N GLN A 284 14.08 -32.64 18.32
CA GLN A 284 15.44 -32.10 18.47
C GLN A 284 15.61 -31.33 19.79
N CYS A 285 14.52 -30.76 20.32
CA CYS A 285 14.49 -29.84 21.45
C CYS A 285 13.50 -30.32 22.54
N PRO A 286 13.69 -31.51 23.13
CA PRO A 286 12.66 -32.11 23.98
C PRO A 286 12.45 -31.34 25.28
N GLY A 287 11.29 -30.66 25.38
CA GLY A 287 10.89 -29.89 26.56
C GLY A 287 11.38 -28.44 26.57
N GLU A 288 11.87 -27.96 25.43
CA GLU A 288 12.23 -26.57 25.15
C GLU A 288 11.41 -26.09 23.95
N GLU A 289 11.18 -24.78 23.85
CA GLU A 289 10.54 -24.20 22.66
C GLU A 289 11.56 -24.05 21.53
N ALA A 290 11.08 -23.91 20.29
CA ALA A 290 11.94 -23.87 19.11
C ALA A 290 12.96 -22.71 19.14
N TRP A 291 12.52 -21.53 19.59
CA TRP A 291 13.34 -20.31 19.72
C TRP A 291 14.35 -20.35 20.88
N ASP A 292 14.17 -21.27 21.84
CA ASP A 292 15.16 -21.51 22.91
C ASP A 292 16.19 -22.58 22.53
N CYS A 293 16.02 -23.21 21.37
CA CYS A 293 16.80 -24.35 20.94
C CYS A 293 17.95 -23.98 20.00
N SER A 294 19.05 -24.73 20.07
CA SER A 294 20.19 -24.57 19.15
C SER A 294 20.00 -25.30 17.80
N SER A 295 18.91 -26.05 17.64
CA SER A 295 18.61 -26.73 16.38
C SER A 295 18.21 -25.71 15.33
N ALA A 296 18.70 -25.85 14.11
CA ALA A 296 18.32 -24.96 13.01
C ALA A 296 16.89 -25.22 12.50
N GLY A 297 16.31 -26.38 12.77
CA GLY A 297 15.02 -26.78 12.19
C GLY A 297 15.13 -27.43 10.81
N TRP A 298 14.03 -28.05 10.38
CA TRP A 298 13.83 -28.69 9.10
C TRP A 298 13.72 -27.65 7.97
N ARG A 299 14.34 -27.92 6.82
CA ARG A 299 14.45 -26.95 5.73
C ARG A 299 13.57 -27.28 4.53
N LYS A 300 13.63 -28.52 4.06
CA LYS A 300 13.14 -28.95 2.74
C LYS A 300 11.63 -29.22 2.74
N ASN A 301 11.05 -29.58 1.61
CA ASN A 301 9.73 -30.22 1.60
C ASN A 301 9.83 -31.66 2.14
N LEU A 302 8.78 -32.48 2.02
CA LEU A 302 8.73 -33.85 2.54
C LEU A 302 8.63 -34.93 1.45
N ARG A 303 9.22 -34.67 0.27
CA ARG A 303 9.34 -35.70 -0.76
C ARG A 303 10.11 -36.91 -0.24
N ASP A 304 9.53 -38.10 -0.36
CA ASP A 304 10.27 -39.35 -0.14
C ASP A 304 11.32 -39.56 -1.24
N ASN A 305 12.59 -39.61 -0.83
CA ASN A 305 13.74 -39.84 -1.71
C ASN A 305 14.35 -41.24 -1.52
N THR A 306 13.76 -42.06 -0.67
CA THR A 306 14.30 -43.35 -0.30
C THR A 306 14.17 -44.33 -1.47
N VAL A 307 15.27 -45.03 -1.78
CA VAL A 307 15.27 -46.07 -2.83
C VAL A 307 14.71 -47.38 -2.23
N THR A 308 13.43 -47.38 -1.87
CA THR A 308 12.69 -48.52 -1.29
C THR A 308 11.84 -49.27 -2.32
N GLY A 309 12.18 -49.22 -3.61
CA GLY A 309 11.74 -50.20 -4.60
C GLY A 309 10.23 -50.23 -4.93
N ILE A 310 9.85 -49.55 -6.02
CA ILE A 310 8.59 -49.68 -6.79
C ILE A 310 7.38 -50.17 -5.97
N THR A 311 6.73 -49.24 -5.28
CA THR A 311 5.30 -49.33 -4.97
C THR A 311 4.55 -48.33 -5.86
N PRO A 312 3.53 -48.76 -6.63
CA PRO A 312 2.72 -47.87 -7.48
C PRO A 312 1.65 -47.09 -6.69
N LEU A 313 1.81 -46.97 -5.37
CA LEU A 313 0.96 -46.24 -4.44
C LEU A 313 1.89 -45.49 -3.49
N PRO A 314 1.57 -44.24 -3.07
CA PRO A 314 2.33 -43.55 -2.03
C PRO A 314 2.44 -44.47 -0.81
N ASP A 315 3.65 -44.65 -0.29
CA ASP A 315 3.87 -45.42 0.93
C ASP A 315 3.43 -44.58 2.12
N LEU A 316 2.11 -44.60 2.40
CA LEU A 316 1.48 -43.86 3.50
C LEU A 316 1.92 -44.37 4.90
N ASP A 317 2.80 -45.38 4.96
CA ASP A 317 3.30 -45.99 6.19
C ASP A 317 4.84 -45.78 6.37
N GLU A 318 5.51 -44.98 5.54
CA GLU A 318 6.94 -44.64 5.68
C GLU A 318 7.14 -43.41 6.61
N GLU A 319 7.97 -43.56 7.64
CA GLU A 319 8.38 -42.45 8.52
C GLU A 319 9.40 -41.59 7.76
N VAL A 320 9.29 -40.25 7.86
CA VAL A 320 10.23 -39.30 7.22
C VAL A 320 11.69 -39.63 7.59
N ASP A 321 12.53 -39.90 6.59
CA ASP A 321 13.99 -40.04 6.74
C ASP A 321 14.63 -38.65 6.69
N GLU A 322 14.87 -38.07 7.88
CA GLU A 322 15.55 -36.78 8.02
C GLU A 322 16.92 -36.71 7.34
N GLY A 323 17.55 -37.87 7.09
CA GLY A 323 18.83 -37.96 6.42
C GLY A 323 18.74 -37.96 4.89
N CYS A 324 17.54 -37.98 4.29
CA CYS A 324 17.39 -38.13 2.85
C CYS A 324 16.19 -37.42 2.22
N ASP A 325 15.06 -37.42 2.91
CA ASP A 325 13.81 -36.92 2.36
C ASP A 325 13.82 -35.40 2.19
N GLY A 326 12.99 -34.94 1.28
CA GLY A 326 12.82 -33.55 0.92
C GLY A 326 13.74 -33.05 -0.18
N VAL A 327 13.24 -32.06 -0.90
CA VAL A 327 13.94 -31.23 -1.88
C VAL A 327 13.96 -29.79 -1.36
N ASP A 328 15.09 -29.11 -1.53
CA ASP A 328 15.19 -27.68 -1.29
C ASP A 328 14.44 -26.95 -2.42
N LEU A 329 13.27 -26.40 -2.09
CA LEU A 329 12.41 -25.72 -3.06
C LEU A 329 13.13 -24.54 -3.72
N ASN A 330 13.99 -23.83 -2.99
CA ASN A 330 14.76 -22.71 -3.54
C ASN A 330 16.04 -23.16 -4.27
N ARG A 331 16.14 -24.44 -4.63
CA ARG A 331 17.12 -25.01 -5.57
C ARG A 331 16.44 -25.78 -6.70
N ASN A 332 15.11 -25.74 -6.74
CA ASN A 332 14.29 -26.55 -7.64
C ASN A 332 13.62 -25.73 -8.74
N TYR A 333 14.06 -24.52 -9.05
CA TYR A 333 13.59 -23.79 -10.24
C TYR A 333 14.48 -24.07 -11.46
N GLN A 334 13.95 -23.94 -12.67
CA GLN A 334 14.58 -24.44 -13.90
C GLN A 334 15.78 -23.60 -14.40
N PHE A 335 15.82 -22.31 -14.08
CA PHE A 335 16.84 -21.41 -14.61
C PHE A 335 18.21 -21.74 -14.03
N GLU A 336 19.16 -22.08 -14.90
CA GLU A 336 20.52 -22.50 -14.54
C GLU A 336 20.54 -23.67 -13.52
N TRP A 337 19.48 -24.49 -13.53
CA TRP A 337 19.31 -25.59 -12.58
C TRP A 337 20.48 -26.57 -12.64
N GLY A 338 21.02 -26.94 -11.47
CA GLY A 338 22.11 -27.91 -11.38
C GLY A 338 23.45 -27.45 -11.99
N ALA A 339 23.58 -26.17 -12.38
CA ALA A 339 24.83 -25.60 -12.86
C ALA A 339 26.00 -25.88 -11.88
N PRO A 340 27.21 -26.21 -12.37
CA PRO A 340 28.31 -26.75 -11.57
C PRO A 340 29.01 -25.67 -10.74
N LEU A 341 28.32 -25.18 -9.72
CA LEU A 341 28.86 -24.31 -8.69
C LEU A 341 29.14 -25.20 -7.48
N GLY A 342 30.32 -25.08 -6.87
CA GLY A 342 30.80 -25.98 -5.82
C GLY A 342 29.99 -26.00 -4.50
N ALA A 343 28.74 -25.52 -4.50
CA ALA A 343 27.80 -25.46 -3.39
C ALA A 343 26.46 -26.22 -3.65
N THR A 344 26.15 -26.64 -4.88
CA THR A 344 24.90 -27.35 -5.22
C THR A 344 25.12 -28.85 -5.42
N GLY A 345 24.94 -29.64 -4.34
CA GLY A 345 24.76 -31.10 -4.40
C GLY A 345 25.99 -31.97 -4.75
N PRO A 346 25.92 -33.30 -4.53
CA PRO A 346 27.05 -34.21 -4.70
C PRO A 346 27.52 -34.28 -6.16
N LEU A 347 28.75 -34.77 -6.38
CA LEU A 347 29.40 -35.02 -7.67
C LEU A 347 28.58 -35.84 -8.71
N VAL A 348 27.36 -36.26 -8.37
CA VAL A 348 26.37 -36.92 -9.22
C VAL A 348 24.98 -36.28 -8.93
N PRO A 349 24.41 -35.52 -9.87
CA PRO A 349 23.05 -34.99 -9.76
C PRO A 349 21.99 -36.09 -9.53
N GLY A 350 20.94 -35.81 -8.76
CA GLY A 350 19.72 -36.62 -8.72
C GLY A 350 19.73 -37.88 -7.84
N ALA A 351 20.63 -38.02 -6.86
CA ALA A 351 20.54 -39.10 -5.88
C ALA A 351 20.88 -38.66 -4.45
N CYS A 352 19.90 -38.70 -3.56
CA CYS A 352 20.17 -38.77 -2.14
C CYS A 352 20.69 -40.18 -1.80
N TYR A 353 21.87 -40.26 -1.19
CA TYR A 353 22.39 -41.52 -0.63
C TYR A 353 22.02 -41.56 0.85
N ALA A 354 21.14 -42.50 1.24
CA ALA A 354 20.65 -42.69 2.61
C ALA A 354 21.73 -42.45 3.68
N GLY A 355 21.43 -41.58 4.65
CA GLY A 355 22.32 -41.19 5.74
C GLY A 355 23.27 -40.01 5.46
N GLN A 356 23.10 -39.32 4.33
CA GLN A 356 23.78 -38.05 4.04
C GLN A 356 22.78 -36.90 4.11
N ASN A 357 22.74 -36.19 5.24
CA ASN A 357 21.91 -34.99 5.36
C ASN A 357 22.36 -33.95 4.31
N ASN A 358 21.54 -33.74 3.29
CA ASN A 358 21.74 -32.73 2.26
C ASN A 358 20.55 -31.78 2.25
N ASP A 359 20.70 -30.70 3.02
CA ASP A 359 19.74 -29.60 3.15
C ASP A 359 19.55 -28.82 1.84
N VAL A 360 20.43 -28.98 0.86
CA VAL A 360 20.44 -28.23 -0.41
C VAL A 360 20.22 -29.14 -1.62
N TYR A 361 19.53 -30.28 -1.44
CA TYR A 361 19.22 -31.18 -2.54
C TYR A 361 18.26 -30.50 -3.53
N ASN A 362 18.70 -30.35 -4.78
CA ASN A 362 18.03 -29.60 -5.84
C ASN A 362 16.91 -30.36 -6.57
N GLY A 363 16.67 -31.62 -6.18
CA GLY A 363 15.65 -32.48 -6.80
C GLY A 363 16.22 -33.47 -7.82
N PRO A 364 15.35 -34.34 -8.37
CA PRO A 364 15.72 -35.33 -9.37
C PRO A 364 16.06 -34.66 -10.70
N VAL A 365 16.81 -35.38 -11.52
CA VAL A 365 16.98 -35.05 -12.93
C VAL A 365 15.71 -35.44 -13.71
N ASP A 366 15.35 -34.62 -14.69
CA ASP A 366 14.38 -35.01 -15.72
C ASP A 366 15.07 -35.88 -16.77
N THR A 367 14.37 -36.90 -17.25
CA THR A 367 14.83 -37.85 -18.26
C THR A 367 13.78 -38.10 -19.33
N VAL A 368 12.70 -37.30 -19.31
CA VAL A 368 11.73 -37.23 -20.38
C VAL A 368 12.35 -36.43 -21.52
N ASP A 369 12.08 -36.87 -22.73
CA ASP A 369 12.38 -36.20 -24.01
C ASP A 369 11.08 -35.45 -24.36
N GLN A 370 11.03 -34.16 -24.06
CA GLN A 370 9.81 -33.36 -24.06
C GLN A 370 9.37 -33.05 -25.50
N ASP A 371 10.30 -32.92 -26.43
CA ASP A 371 10.03 -32.59 -27.84
C ASP A 371 10.00 -33.82 -28.77
N SER A 372 10.35 -35.00 -28.24
CA SER A 372 10.40 -36.31 -28.90
C SER A 372 11.48 -36.46 -29.98
N ASP A 373 12.58 -35.72 -29.91
CA ASP A 373 13.69 -35.81 -30.85
C ASP A 373 14.68 -36.97 -30.55
N ASN A 374 14.52 -37.65 -29.41
CA ASN A 374 15.36 -38.72 -28.81
C ASN A 374 16.68 -38.26 -28.19
N ARG A 375 16.79 -36.99 -27.87
CA ARG A 375 17.84 -36.44 -27.04
C ARG A 375 17.24 -36.06 -25.68
N LEU A 376 18.12 -35.70 -24.76
CA LEU A 376 17.81 -35.43 -23.37
C LEU A 376 18.88 -34.46 -22.88
N ASN A 377 18.49 -33.49 -22.05
CA ASN A 377 19.41 -32.53 -21.45
C ASN A 377 20.18 -31.72 -22.51
N GLU A 378 19.43 -30.91 -23.26
CA GLU A 378 19.97 -30.13 -24.37
C GLU A 378 20.33 -28.72 -23.92
N ASP A 379 19.36 -27.95 -23.40
CA ASP A 379 19.56 -26.55 -22.99
C ASP A 379 18.87 -26.22 -21.65
N HIS A 380 19.33 -25.13 -21.00
CA HIS A 380 18.62 -24.48 -19.89
C HIS A 380 17.55 -23.52 -20.42
N VAL A 381 16.63 -23.04 -19.55
CA VAL A 381 15.58 -22.06 -19.91
C VAL A 381 16.10 -20.61 -19.95
N ASP A 382 17.26 -20.39 -20.56
CA ASP A 382 17.99 -19.11 -20.53
C ASP A 382 18.12 -18.41 -21.90
N GLY A 383 17.48 -18.96 -22.93
CA GLY A 383 17.50 -18.52 -24.31
C GLY A 383 18.81 -18.78 -25.04
N LYS A 384 19.68 -19.65 -24.51
CA LYS A 384 20.95 -20.03 -25.13
C LYS A 384 20.86 -21.43 -25.75
N ASP A 385 21.63 -21.58 -26.84
CA ASP A 385 21.87 -22.84 -27.57
C ASP A 385 23.21 -23.36 -27.07
N ASP A 386 23.20 -24.08 -25.96
CA ASP A 386 24.38 -24.54 -25.23
C ASP A 386 25.05 -25.74 -25.93
N ASP A 387 24.28 -26.51 -26.68
CA ASP A 387 24.75 -27.68 -27.43
C ASP A 387 25.10 -27.38 -28.91
N GLY A 388 24.65 -26.23 -29.43
CA GLY A 388 25.01 -25.65 -30.72
C GLY A 388 24.22 -26.22 -31.90
N ASP A 389 23.04 -26.79 -31.68
CA ASP A 389 22.24 -27.44 -32.71
C ASP A 389 21.20 -26.53 -33.39
N GLY A 390 21.05 -25.31 -32.87
CA GLY A 390 20.25 -24.22 -33.43
C GLY A 390 18.83 -24.15 -32.91
N LEU A 391 18.50 -24.97 -31.91
CA LEU A 391 17.33 -24.86 -31.06
C LEU A 391 17.76 -24.29 -29.69
N THR A 392 16.81 -23.84 -28.87
CA THR A 392 17.10 -23.22 -27.56
C THR A 392 16.02 -23.64 -26.57
N ASP A 393 16.39 -23.78 -25.29
CA ASP A 393 15.48 -24.07 -24.18
C ASP A 393 14.76 -25.44 -24.28
N GLU A 394 15.42 -26.44 -24.87
CA GLU A 394 14.88 -27.81 -25.05
C GLU A 394 15.39 -28.80 -23.99
N ASP A 395 14.51 -29.73 -23.60
CA ASP A 395 14.78 -30.85 -22.70
C ASP A 395 15.61 -30.55 -21.44
N TRP A 396 15.13 -29.64 -20.57
CA TRP A 396 15.85 -29.22 -19.37
C TRP A 396 16.21 -30.38 -18.42
N LEU A 397 17.38 -30.29 -17.76
CA LEU A 397 17.91 -31.36 -16.90
C LEU A 397 17.10 -31.61 -15.62
N GLY A 398 16.29 -30.64 -15.19
CA GLY A 398 15.54 -30.67 -13.94
C GLY A 398 14.99 -29.30 -13.57
N GLY A 399 14.50 -29.17 -12.33
CA GLY A 399 13.73 -28.01 -11.89
C GLY A 399 12.23 -28.21 -12.07
N ASN A 400 11.45 -27.47 -11.29
CA ASN A 400 10.02 -27.53 -11.08
C ASN A 400 9.50 -28.97 -10.93
N SER A 401 10.21 -29.80 -10.15
CA SER A 401 9.82 -31.20 -9.92
C SER A 401 8.82 -31.34 -8.77
N GLU A 402 8.84 -30.41 -7.83
CA GLU A 402 8.03 -30.46 -6.61
C GLU A 402 6.65 -29.80 -6.82
N PRO A 403 5.57 -30.32 -6.20
CA PRO A 403 4.23 -29.73 -6.26
C PRO A 403 4.21 -28.23 -5.96
N GLU A 404 5.02 -27.81 -4.99
CA GLU A 404 5.13 -26.42 -4.55
C GLU A 404 5.78 -25.53 -5.63
N THR A 405 6.90 -25.97 -6.22
CA THR A 405 7.54 -25.23 -7.32
C THR A 405 6.73 -25.25 -8.61
N LYS A 406 6.00 -26.34 -8.90
CA LYS A 406 5.06 -26.42 -10.02
C LYS A 406 3.88 -25.48 -9.85
N PHE A 407 3.39 -25.31 -8.62
CA PHE A 407 2.37 -24.32 -8.31
C PHE A 407 2.85 -22.91 -8.67
N ILE A 408 4.06 -22.53 -8.27
CA ILE A 408 4.64 -21.22 -8.65
C ILE A 408 4.84 -21.10 -10.17
N GLN A 409 5.36 -22.16 -10.80
CA GLN A 409 5.57 -22.19 -12.24
C GLN A 409 4.28 -21.94 -13.01
N ASP A 410 3.27 -22.78 -12.75
CA ASP A 410 2.02 -22.72 -13.48
C ASP A 410 1.22 -21.46 -13.12
N LEU A 411 1.29 -20.95 -11.88
CA LEU A 411 0.68 -19.67 -11.52
C LEU A 411 1.31 -18.51 -12.31
N THR A 412 2.64 -18.51 -12.45
CA THR A 412 3.39 -17.47 -13.17
C THR A 412 3.12 -17.50 -14.67
N GLU A 413 3.16 -18.68 -15.28
CA GLU A 413 3.01 -18.86 -16.73
C GLU A 413 1.56 -18.76 -17.20
N MET A 414 0.59 -19.08 -16.34
CA MET A 414 -0.84 -19.02 -16.67
C MET A 414 -1.48 -17.67 -16.32
N ASN A 415 -0.75 -16.79 -15.64
CA ASN A 415 -1.14 -15.40 -15.44
C ASN A 415 -0.70 -14.56 -16.66
N ASP A 416 -1.62 -14.44 -17.62
CA ASP A 416 -1.45 -13.73 -18.90
C ASP A 416 -2.77 -13.01 -19.24
N ASP A 417 -3.04 -11.93 -18.53
CA ASP A 417 -4.28 -11.17 -18.65
C ASP A 417 -4.41 -10.45 -20.00
N THR A 418 -3.28 -10.09 -20.61
CA THR A 418 -3.26 -9.44 -21.92
C THR A 418 -3.30 -10.43 -23.09
N GLY A 419 -3.07 -11.72 -22.84
CA GLY A 419 -3.05 -12.78 -23.84
C GLY A 419 -1.86 -12.70 -24.79
N ASP A 420 -0.74 -12.11 -24.34
CA ASP A 420 0.47 -11.91 -25.14
C ASP A 420 1.48 -13.06 -25.02
N GLY A 421 1.20 -14.02 -24.13
CA GLY A 421 2.01 -15.20 -23.87
C GLY A 421 3.13 -14.98 -22.84
N SER A 422 3.14 -13.84 -22.15
CA SER A 422 4.12 -13.51 -21.11
C SER A 422 3.45 -13.43 -19.74
N SER A 423 4.24 -13.66 -18.69
CA SER A 423 3.75 -13.46 -17.32
C SER A 423 3.49 -11.99 -17.02
N GLU A 424 2.39 -11.69 -16.32
CA GLU A 424 2.10 -10.32 -15.87
C GLU A 424 2.79 -9.93 -14.56
N PHE A 425 3.41 -10.88 -13.85
CA PHE A 425 4.19 -10.61 -12.65
C PHE A 425 5.48 -9.85 -12.97
N LYS A 426 5.44 -8.52 -13.11
CA LYS A 426 6.62 -7.70 -13.44
C LYS A 426 7.56 -7.50 -12.24
N SER A 427 7.06 -7.69 -11.02
CA SER A 427 7.86 -7.72 -9.80
C SER A 427 7.42 -8.86 -8.89
N THR A 428 8.38 -9.44 -8.17
CA THR A 428 8.14 -10.55 -7.25
C THR A 428 9.01 -10.44 -6.00
N LEU A 429 8.52 -10.96 -4.88
CA LEU A 429 9.22 -10.97 -3.60
C LEU A 429 9.09 -12.35 -2.97
N THR A 430 10.22 -12.91 -2.52
CA THR A 430 10.22 -14.08 -1.65
C THR A 430 10.80 -13.74 -0.29
N HIS A 431 10.04 -14.04 0.76
CA HIS A 431 10.48 -13.91 2.13
C HIS A 431 11.13 -15.21 2.59
N HIS A 432 12.31 -15.06 3.18
CA HIS A 432 13.14 -16.07 3.79
C HIS A 432 13.53 -15.61 5.21
N SER A 433 14.21 -16.46 5.96
CA SER A 433 14.98 -16.03 7.13
C SER A 433 16.23 -16.90 7.25
N PHE A 434 17.36 -16.40 7.73
CA PHE A 434 17.62 -15.10 8.35
C PHE A 434 18.91 -14.52 7.80
N SER A 435 19.14 -13.21 8.02
CA SER A 435 20.45 -12.53 7.98
C SER A 435 20.31 -11.00 7.85
N GLU A 436 19.09 -10.46 7.81
CA GLU A 436 18.81 -9.04 7.57
C GLU A 436 19.37 -8.58 6.22
N LEU A 437 19.00 -9.28 5.14
CA LEU A 437 19.48 -9.03 3.78
C LEU A 437 18.33 -8.78 2.80
N ILE A 438 18.58 -7.89 1.84
CA ILE A 438 17.81 -7.79 0.60
C ILE A 438 18.70 -8.28 -0.53
N LEU A 439 18.30 -9.37 -1.16
CA LEU A 439 19.08 -10.03 -2.22
C LEU A 439 18.39 -9.87 -3.57
N TRP A 440 19.18 -9.58 -4.60
CA TRP A 440 18.74 -9.53 -6.00
C TRP A 440 19.58 -10.44 -6.90
N PRO A 441 19.07 -10.88 -8.06
CA PRO A 441 19.75 -11.77 -9.00
C PRO A 441 21.07 -11.21 -9.55
N TRP A 442 22.08 -12.02 -9.86
CA TRP A 442 22.03 -13.47 -9.94
C TRP A 442 22.56 -14.18 -8.69
N GLY A 443 22.00 -15.35 -8.40
CA GLY A 443 22.54 -16.35 -7.49
C GLY A 443 23.55 -17.29 -8.16
N HIS A 444 23.29 -17.71 -9.41
CA HIS A 444 24.04 -18.78 -10.09
C HIS A 444 25.42 -18.38 -10.63
N CYS A 445 25.77 -17.10 -10.60
CA CYS A 445 27.09 -16.68 -11.06
C CYS A 445 27.71 -15.64 -10.13
N THR A 446 29.00 -15.83 -9.84
CA THR A 446 29.81 -14.86 -9.10
C THR A 446 30.43 -13.86 -10.08
N ASP A 447 30.48 -12.59 -9.70
CA ASP A 447 31.05 -11.49 -10.51
C ASP A 447 30.37 -11.31 -11.89
N CYS A 448 29.09 -11.67 -11.99
CA CYS A 448 28.27 -11.45 -13.17
C CYS A 448 27.24 -10.34 -12.93
N GLU A 449 26.99 -9.54 -13.95
CA GLU A 449 25.98 -8.48 -13.91
C GLU A 449 24.79 -8.89 -14.79
N SER A 450 23.58 -8.67 -14.30
CA SER A 450 22.37 -8.75 -15.12
C SER A 450 22.29 -7.55 -16.08
N PRO A 451 21.50 -7.65 -17.17
CA PRO A 451 21.25 -6.51 -18.06
C PRO A 451 20.72 -5.27 -17.35
N ASP A 452 19.94 -5.46 -16.27
CA ASP A 452 19.34 -4.40 -15.46
C ASP A 452 19.98 -4.29 -14.06
N HIS A 453 21.27 -4.61 -13.95
CA HIS A 453 22.00 -4.68 -12.68
C HIS A 453 21.86 -3.43 -11.80
N VAL A 454 21.97 -2.25 -12.40
CA VAL A 454 21.89 -0.98 -11.66
C VAL A 454 20.46 -0.71 -11.17
N GLN A 455 19.45 -1.09 -11.96
CA GLN A 455 18.04 -0.92 -11.60
C GLN A 455 17.63 -1.90 -10.48
N LEU A 456 18.08 -3.15 -10.55
CA LEU A 456 17.89 -4.12 -9.47
C LEU A 456 18.56 -3.66 -8.18
N GLN A 457 19.81 -3.18 -8.27
CA GLN A 457 20.51 -2.64 -7.10
C GLN A 457 19.77 -1.43 -6.50
N TYR A 458 19.19 -0.55 -7.33
CA TYR A 458 18.46 0.63 -6.87
C TYR A 458 17.24 0.25 -6.05
N HIS A 459 16.34 -0.57 -6.58
CA HIS A 459 15.14 -1.01 -5.86
C HIS A 459 15.49 -1.85 -4.63
N GLY A 460 16.52 -2.71 -4.73
CA GLY A 460 17.06 -3.41 -3.57
C GLY A 460 17.59 -2.46 -2.49
N GLN A 461 18.12 -1.30 -2.88
CA GLN A 461 18.56 -0.27 -1.94
C GLN A 461 17.38 0.42 -1.27
N MET A 462 16.31 0.73 -2.01
CA MET A 462 15.10 1.32 -1.41
C MET A 462 14.51 0.42 -0.32
N MET A 463 14.39 -0.88 -0.61
CA MET A 463 13.97 -1.86 0.40
C MET A 463 14.96 -2.01 1.56
N ALA A 464 16.25 -1.91 1.30
CA ALA A 464 17.27 -1.92 2.34
C ALA A 464 17.23 -0.67 3.21
N ASP A 465 16.91 0.50 2.65
CA ASP A 465 16.77 1.75 3.41
C ASP A 465 15.54 1.67 4.33
N MET A 466 14.41 1.13 3.84
CA MET A 466 13.19 0.88 4.64
C MET A 466 13.41 -0.07 5.82
N THR A 467 14.35 -1.00 5.72
CA THR A 467 14.51 -2.09 6.70
C THR A 467 15.86 -2.06 7.43
N GLN A 468 16.79 -1.20 7.02
CA GLN A 468 18.21 -1.23 7.39
C GLN A 468 18.93 -2.55 7.11
N TYR A 469 18.38 -3.38 6.23
CA TYR A 469 19.03 -4.63 5.80
C TYR A 469 20.19 -4.35 4.83
N ALA A 470 21.11 -5.29 4.70
CA ALA A 470 22.17 -5.16 3.72
C ALA A 470 21.68 -5.56 2.32
N ASN A 471 21.80 -4.65 1.35
CA ASN A 471 21.53 -4.87 -0.06
C ASN A 471 22.72 -5.55 -0.75
N LEU A 472 22.54 -6.78 -1.25
CA LEU A 472 23.61 -7.56 -1.87
C LEU A 472 23.10 -8.33 -3.09
N GLN A 473 23.98 -8.60 -4.05
CA GLN A 473 23.71 -9.63 -5.04
C GLN A 473 23.67 -10.99 -4.36
N SER A 474 22.70 -11.85 -4.69
CA SER A 474 22.53 -13.19 -4.08
C SER A 474 23.85 -13.99 -4.06
N SER A 475 24.57 -14.04 -5.18
CA SER A 475 25.85 -14.75 -5.30
C SER A 475 27.00 -14.21 -4.44
N SER A 476 26.90 -12.98 -3.91
CA SER A 476 27.89 -12.40 -3.00
C SER A 476 27.84 -13.02 -1.60
N LEU A 477 26.71 -13.63 -1.22
CA LEU A 477 26.59 -14.41 0.01
C LEU A 477 27.21 -15.79 -0.20
N TYR A 478 26.64 -16.54 -1.14
CA TYR A 478 27.20 -17.77 -1.71
C TYR A 478 26.49 -18.08 -3.03
N PRO A 479 27.14 -18.78 -3.99
CA PRO A 479 26.49 -19.14 -5.24
C PRO A 479 25.33 -20.13 -5.04
N THR A 480 24.19 -19.85 -5.64
CA THR A 480 22.95 -20.66 -5.64
C THR A 480 22.51 -20.94 -7.06
N SER A 481 21.99 -22.12 -7.37
CA SER A 481 21.39 -22.36 -8.69
C SER A 481 20.01 -23.00 -8.56
N GLY A 482 19.14 -22.69 -9.52
CA GLY A 482 17.72 -23.04 -9.46
C GLY A 482 16.95 -22.36 -8.33
N ASP A 483 17.28 -21.11 -8.01
CA ASP A 483 16.53 -20.32 -7.03
C ASP A 483 15.37 -19.54 -7.68
N PHE A 484 14.41 -19.12 -6.84
CA PHE A 484 13.18 -18.45 -7.27
C PHE A 484 13.44 -17.17 -8.06
N CYS A 485 14.38 -16.33 -7.58
CA CYS A 485 14.61 -15.02 -8.19
C CYS A 485 15.43 -15.07 -9.49
N ASP A 486 16.39 -15.98 -9.61
CA ASP A 486 17.07 -16.20 -10.89
C ASP A 486 16.07 -16.68 -11.95
N TRP A 487 15.12 -17.53 -11.59
CA TRP A 487 14.08 -18.00 -12.52
C TRP A 487 13.09 -16.89 -12.91
N HIS A 488 12.55 -16.14 -11.95
CA HIS A 488 11.64 -15.04 -12.24
C HIS A 488 12.28 -13.95 -13.10
N TYR A 489 13.51 -13.55 -12.79
CA TYR A 489 14.21 -12.52 -13.57
C TYR A 489 14.71 -13.06 -14.91
N GLY A 490 15.29 -14.26 -14.93
CA GLY A 490 15.91 -14.83 -16.12
C GLY A 490 14.94 -15.33 -17.19
N VAL A 491 13.83 -15.95 -16.78
CA VAL A 491 12.83 -16.49 -17.71
C VAL A 491 11.74 -15.45 -18.03
N HIS A 492 11.28 -14.72 -17.01
CA HIS A 492 10.09 -13.86 -17.15
C HIS A 492 10.39 -12.36 -17.12
N GLY A 493 11.65 -11.95 -16.94
CA GLY A 493 12.02 -10.54 -16.84
C GLY A 493 11.44 -9.84 -15.60
N SER A 494 10.98 -10.61 -14.61
CA SER A 494 10.36 -10.10 -13.39
C SER A 494 11.43 -9.60 -12.42
N TYR A 495 11.26 -8.39 -11.88
CA TYR A 495 12.15 -7.83 -10.87
C TYR A 495 11.92 -8.55 -9.54
N CYS A 496 12.76 -9.54 -9.26
CA CYS A 496 12.63 -10.39 -8.08
C CYS A 496 13.62 -10.03 -6.97
N TYR A 497 13.15 -10.10 -5.72
CA TYR A 497 13.98 -9.94 -4.54
C TYR A 497 13.75 -11.04 -3.51
N THR A 498 14.80 -11.39 -2.78
CA THR A 498 14.74 -12.26 -1.62
C THR A 498 15.03 -11.44 -0.36
N SER A 499 14.10 -11.42 0.59
CA SER A 499 14.30 -10.80 1.91
C SER A 499 14.64 -11.87 2.94
N GLU A 500 15.81 -11.78 3.57
CA GLU A 500 16.25 -12.68 4.63
C GLU A 500 15.92 -12.05 6.00
N ILE A 501 14.71 -12.30 6.49
CA ILE A 501 14.12 -11.58 7.62
C ILE A 501 14.80 -11.92 8.94
N GLY A 502 15.13 -10.88 9.71
CA GLY A 502 15.62 -10.98 11.07
C GLY A 502 16.93 -11.78 11.19
N THR A 503 17.18 -12.22 12.41
CA THR A 503 18.46 -12.76 12.90
C THR A 503 18.47 -14.26 13.24
N ALA A 504 17.31 -14.93 13.18
CA ALA A 504 17.16 -16.36 13.47
C ALA A 504 16.02 -17.01 12.67
N PHE A 505 16.07 -18.34 12.53
CA PHE A 505 14.98 -19.13 11.93
C PHE A 505 13.71 -19.10 12.79
N HIS A 506 13.90 -19.23 14.11
CA HIS A 506 12.85 -19.20 15.14
C HIS A 506 13.10 -18.00 16.07
N GLN A 507 12.48 -16.86 15.79
CA GLN A 507 12.56 -15.67 16.65
C GLN A 507 11.80 -15.89 17.95
N HIS A 508 12.20 -15.17 19.00
CA HIS A 508 11.44 -15.19 20.24
C HIS A 508 10.05 -14.55 20.01
N PRO A 509 8.98 -15.06 20.62
CA PRO A 509 7.63 -14.51 20.42
C PRO A 509 7.46 -13.03 20.77
N ASP A 510 8.29 -12.52 21.68
CA ASP A 510 8.31 -11.09 22.05
C ASP A 510 8.82 -10.19 20.90
N ASP A 511 9.46 -10.77 19.87
CA ASP A 511 10.09 -10.04 18.77
C ASP A 511 9.32 -10.15 17.44
N ILE A 512 8.30 -11.02 17.35
CA ILE A 512 7.67 -11.36 16.07
C ILE A 512 6.97 -10.16 15.43
N ASP A 513 6.24 -9.39 16.22
CA ASP A 513 5.42 -8.29 15.74
C ASP A 513 6.25 -7.11 15.26
N HIS A 514 7.26 -6.66 16.03
CA HIS A 514 8.14 -5.58 15.58
C HIS A 514 8.94 -5.99 14.33
N ILE A 515 9.43 -7.24 14.25
CA ILE A 515 10.12 -7.73 13.05
C ILE A 515 9.13 -7.77 11.87
N ALA A 516 7.87 -8.12 12.10
CA ALA A 516 6.85 -8.11 11.06
C ALA A 516 6.55 -6.69 10.56
N VAL A 517 6.39 -5.71 11.46
CA VAL A 517 6.18 -4.29 11.15
C VAL A 517 7.37 -3.74 10.35
N ARG A 518 8.59 -3.98 10.83
CA ARG A 518 9.84 -3.57 10.17
C ARG A 518 9.94 -4.04 8.71
N ASN A 519 9.31 -5.15 8.33
CA ASN A 519 9.37 -5.71 6.98
C ASN A 519 8.09 -5.46 6.15
N LEU A 520 7.09 -4.78 6.71
CA LEU A 520 5.78 -4.57 6.09
C LEU A 520 5.87 -3.77 4.79
N GLY A 521 6.70 -2.72 4.77
CA GLY A 521 6.88 -1.85 3.60
C GLY A 521 7.39 -2.57 2.35
N LEU A 522 8.11 -3.68 2.50
CA LEU A 522 8.69 -4.44 1.38
C LEU A 522 7.61 -4.93 0.40
N GLY A 523 6.51 -5.49 0.93
CA GLY A 523 5.43 -6.02 0.12
C GLY A 523 4.67 -4.94 -0.62
N PHE A 524 4.47 -3.78 0.02
CA PHE A 524 3.81 -2.64 -0.60
C PHE A 524 4.68 -1.96 -1.66
N TYR A 525 5.99 -1.84 -1.41
CA TYR A 525 6.94 -1.31 -2.38
C TYR A 525 7.01 -2.17 -3.66
N ILE A 526 7.04 -3.50 -3.50
CA ILE A 526 7.07 -4.43 -4.63
C ILE A 526 5.78 -4.36 -5.45
N ALA A 527 4.63 -4.15 -4.80
CA ALA A 527 3.36 -3.88 -5.47
C ALA A 527 3.34 -2.52 -6.19
N GLU A 528 3.96 -1.49 -5.62
CA GLU A 528 4.02 -0.16 -6.23
C GLU A 528 4.77 -0.19 -7.57
N ILE A 529 5.95 -0.83 -7.60
CA ILE A 529 6.83 -0.86 -8.77
C ILE A 529 6.43 -1.86 -9.86
N ALA A 530 5.34 -2.61 -9.65
CA ALA A 530 4.89 -3.68 -10.56
C ALA A 530 4.43 -3.19 -11.94
N ASP A 531 4.21 -1.89 -12.12
CA ASP A 531 3.82 -1.29 -13.39
C ASP A 531 4.96 -1.24 -14.43
N ASN A 532 6.12 -0.74 -14.03
CA ASN A 532 7.32 -0.68 -14.86
C ASN A 532 8.55 -0.45 -13.97
N PRO A 533 9.09 -1.49 -13.33
CA PRO A 533 10.18 -1.34 -12.36
C PRO A 533 11.43 -0.74 -13.01
N ARG A 534 11.76 -1.18 -14.23
CA ARG A 534 12.89 -0.63 -14.98
C ARG A 534 12.81 0.88 -15.20
N GLU A 535 11.68 1.36 -15.74
CA GLU A 535 11.52 2.79 -16.03
C GLU A 535 11.50 3.62 -14.74
N ARG A 536 10.87 3.11 -13.66
CA ARG A 536 10.89 3.75 -12.34
C ARG A 536 12.32 3.96 -11.84
N ALA A 537 13.14 2.90 -11.82
CA ALA A 537 14.54 3.03 -11.43
C ALA A 537 15.30 4.03 -12.32
N ASP A 538 15.15 3.96 -13.64
CA ASP A 538 15.84 4.87 -14.57
C ASP A 538 15.49 6.35 -14.30
N LEU A 539 14.22 6.65 -14.00
CA LEU A 539 13.75 8.01 -13.72
C LEU A 539 14.21 8.51 -12.35
N GLU A 540 14.20 7.67 -11.32
CA GLU A 540 14.69 8.04 -9.98
C GLU A 540 16.20 8.21 -9.93
N ILE A 541 16.98 7.27 -10.52
CA ILE A 541 18.44 7.37 -10.61
C ILE A 541 18.86 8.66 -11.35
N ALA A 542 18.08 9.05 -12.37
CA ALA A 542 18.30 10.28 -13.11
C ALA A 542 17.72 11.53 -12.40
N ASN A 543 17.07 11.37 -11.25
CA ASN A 543 16.37 12.39 -10.46
C ASN A 543 15.39 13.19 -11.33
N ILE A 544 14.56 12.52 -12.14
CA ILE A 544 13.63 13.13 -13.10
C ILE A 544 12.20 13.21 -12.52
N SER A 545 11.70 12.11 -11.96
CA SER A 545 10.35 11.98 -11.36
C SER A 545 10.14 12.98 -10.21
N GLN A 546 11.15 13.13 -9.34
CA GLN A 546 11.16 14.08 -8.21
C GLN A 546 11.12 15.56 -8.63
N GLN A 547 11.35 15.87 -9.91
CA GLN A 547 11.30 17.25 -10.41
C GLN A 547 9.88 17.73 -10.71
N ASN A 548 8.95 16.79 -10.85
CA ASN A 548 7.56 17.07 -11.17
C ASN A 548 6.85 17.57 -9.91
N TYR A 549 5.87 18.45 -10.08
CA TYR A 549 5.06 18.89 -8.94
C TYR A 549 3.68 19.37 -9.37
N LEU A 550 2.69 19.05 -8.54
CA LEU A 550 1.36 19.64 -8.60
C LEU A 550 1.41 21.05 -8.00
N LYS A 551 0.78 22.04 -8.66
CA LYS A 551 0.74 23.41 -8.10
C LYS A 551 -0.03 23.44 -6.79
N GLN A 552 0.62 23.96 -5.75
CA GLN A 552 0.01 24.19 -4.44
C GLN A 552 -1.19 25.15 -4.52
N PRO A 553 -2.13 25.10 -3.53
CA PRO A 553 -3.31 25.96 -3.51
C PRO A 553 -3.01 27.47 -3.64
N SER A 554 -1.87 27.92 -3.10
CA SER A 554 -1.43 29.32 -3.19
C SER A 554 -1.09 29.80 -4.61
N MET A 555 -0.83 28.86 -5.52
CA MET A 555 -0.48 29.10 -6.92
C MET A 555 -1.64 28.86 -7.89
N VAL A 556 -2.77 28.33 -7.40
CA VAL A 556 -3.97 28.09 -8.19
C VAL A 556 -4.79 29.37 -8.30
N THR A 557 -5.09 29.80 -9.53
CA THR A 557 -5.95 30.97 -9.77
C THR A 557 -7.38 30.53 -10.04
N ILE A 558 -8.29 30.82 -9.11
CA ILE A 558 -9.72 30.52 -9.26
C ILE A 558 -10.38 31.62 -10.12
N PRO A 559 -10.93 31.31 -11.31
CA PRO A 559 -11.58 32.30 -12.16
C PRO A 559 -12.95 32.72 -11.61
N ASP A 560 -13.39 33.94 -11.94
CA ASP A 560 -14.71 34.47 -11.52
C ASP A 560 -15.89 33.67 -12.11
N GLU A 561 -15.72 33.13 -13.32
CA GLU A 561 -16.70 32.32 -14.04
C GLU A 561 -16.02 31.08 -14.66
N GLY A 562 -16.74 29.95 -14.73
CA GLY A 562 -16.26 28.70 -15.31
C GLY A 562 -15.46 27.77 -14.40
N ASP A 563 -14.85 26.76 -15.02
CA ASP A 563 -14.13 25.66 -14.39
C ASP A 563 -12.81 26.13 -13.74
N ILE A 564 -12.36 25.42 -12.70
CA ILE A 564 -11.13 25.78 -11.98
C ILE A 564 -9.93 25.07 -12.62
N PRO A 565 -8.90 25.79 -13.11
CA PRO A 565 -7.71 25.17 -13.68
C PRO A 565 -6.80 24.66 -12.56
N ILE A 566 -6.55 23.35 -12.55
CA ILE A 566 -5.52 22.71 -11.74
C ILE A 566 -4.38 22.30 -12.66
N GLU A 567 -3.14 22.60 -12.23
CA GLU A 567 -1.98 22.53 -13.10
C GLU A 567 -0.86 21.72 -12.47
N ILE A 568 -0.26 20.86 -13.28
CA ILE A 568 0.86 19.99 -12.93
C ILE A 568 2.04 20.42 -13.80
N CYS A 569 3.19 20.64 -13.18
CA CYS A 569 4.44 20.87 -13.90
C CYS A 569 5.19 19.55 -14.03
N VAL A 570 5.46 19.13 -15.26
CA VAL A 570 6.16 17.87 -15.56
C VAL A 570 7.46 18.17 -16.29
N SER A 571 8.57 17.57 -15.88
CA SER A 571 9.87 17.72 -16.52
C SER A 571 9.81 17.28 -17.99
N ASN A 572 10.49 18.01 -18.88
CA ASN A 572 10.56 17.63 -20.31
C ASN A 572 11.35 16.34 -20.57
N LEU A 573 12.08 15.85 -19.56
CA LEU A 573 12.77 14.57 -19.61
C LEU A 573 11.89 13.41 -19.11
N PHE A 574 10.79 13.72 -18.42
CA PHE A 574 9.84 12.72 -17.95
C PHE A 574 8.94 12.29 -19.12
N PRO A 575 8.86 11.01 -19.46
CA PRO A 575 8.14 10.52 -20.62
C PRO A 575 6.63 10.43 -20.33
N TYR A 576 5.92 11.54 -20.09
CA TYR A 576 4.51 11.51 -19.69
C TYR A 576 3.52 11.16 -20.82
N SER A 577 2.41 10.50 -20.45
CA SER A 577 1.20 10.35 -21.27
C SER A 577 0.10 11.31 -20.81
N ALA A 578 -0.21 12.35 -21.61
CA ALA A 578 -1.29 13.29 -21.29
C ALA A 578 -2.69 12.66 -21.39
N THR A 579 -2.83 11.52 -22.09
CA THR A 579 -4.12 10.83 -22.23
C THR A 579 -4.47 10.05 -20.97
N ASP A 580 -3.45 9.41 -20.38
CA ASP A 580 -3.63 8.49 -19.25
C ASP A 580 -3.43 9.20 -17.90
N SER A 581 -2.72 10.33 -17.91
CA SER A 581 -2.59 11.22 -16.75
C SER A 581 -3.92 11.90 -16.41
N LYS A 582 -4.18 12.06 -15.11
CA LYS A 582 -5.46 12.55 -14.58
C LYS A 582 -5.30 13.37 -13.31
N VAL A 583 -6.23 14.29 -13.08
CA VAL A 583 -6.40 14.97 -11.78
C VAL A 583 -7.64 14.41 -11.11
N GLN A 584 -7.47 13.84 -9.93
CA GLN A 584 -8.56 13.42 -9.08
C GLN A 584 -8.94 14.57 -8.15
N TRP A 585 -10.22 14.82 -8.00
CA TRP A 585 -10.72 15.89 -7.15
C TRP A 585 -12.04 15.51 -6.50
N ARG A 586 -12.34 16.12 -5.34
CA ARG A 586 -13.63 15.99 -4.68
C ARG A 586 -13.99 17.28 -3.98
N GLN A 587 -15.28 17.58 -3.93
CA GLN A 587 -15.77 18.74 -3.21
C GLN A 587 -16.30 18.35 -1.83
N VAL A 588 -15.72 18.93 -0.79
CA VAL A 588 -16.13 18.73 0.59
C VAL A 588 -16.79 20.00 1.11
N LYS A 589 -17.98 19.85 1.70
CA LYS A 589 -18.68 20.97 2.34
C LYS A 589 -18.73 20.73 3.86
N PRO A 590 -17.80 21.32 4.63
CA PRO A 590 -17.78 21.09 6.07
C PRO A 590 -19.08 21.63 6.69
N SER A 591 -19.87 20.74 7.30
CA SER A 591 -20.95 21.18 8.18
C SER A 591 -20.36 21.64 9.51
N ARG A 592 -21.09 22.48 10.26
CA ARG A 592 -20.64 22.99 11.56
C ARG A 592 -20.47 21.90 12.63
N MET A 593 -21.00 20.70 12.39
CA MET A 593 -20.72 19.51 13.21
C MET A 593 -19.48 18.75 12.72
N GLN A 594 -19.14 18.80 11.43
CA GLN A 594 -18.05 18.04 10.80
C GLN A 594 -16.68 18.72 10.87
N SER A 595 -16.65 19.99 11.28
CA SER A 595 -15.40 20.73 11.51
C SER A 595 -14.68 20.29 12.79
N ASP A 596 -15.36 19.54 13.66
CA ASP A 596 -14.84 19.09 14.95
C ASP A 596 -14.33 17.63 14.91
N PHE A 597 -14.47 16.92 13.77
CA PHE A 597 -14.19 15.46 13.65
C PHE A 597 -13.00 15.09 12.73
N GLY A 598 -12.18 16.05 12.30
CA GLY A 598 -10.91 15.77 11.62
C GLY A 598 -11.00 15.27 10.16
N PRO A 599 -9.85 14.87 9.57
CA PRO A 599 -9.71 14.45 8.16
C PRO A 599 -10.59 13.26 7.75
N ARG A 600 -10.84 12.33 8.69
CA ARG A 600 -11.61 11.08 8.49
C ARG A 600 -13.04 11.27 8.00
N GLU A 601 -13.72 12.35 8.39
CA GLU A 601 -15.08 12.61 7.88
C GLU A 601 -15.06 13.25 6.48
N TRP A 602 -13.94 13.88 6.10
CA TRP A 602 -13.76 14.52 4.80
C TRP A 602 -13.25 13.54 3.74
N SER A 603 -12.65 12.42 4.17
CA SER A 603 -12.03 11.40 3.33
C SER A 603 -13.00 10.41 2.65
N THR A 604 -14.28 10.41 3.02
CA THR A 604 -15.28 9.46 2.49
C THR A 604 -16.05 9.96 1.27
N THR A 605 -15.84 11.21 0.84
CA THR A 605 -16.47 11.72 -0.39
C THR A 605 -15.77 11.10 -1.61
N PRO A 606 -16.50 10.49 -2.56
CA PRO A 606 -15.90 9.87 -3.73
C PRO A 606 -15.08 10.85 -4.57
N TRP A 607 -13.97 10.37 -5.12
CA TRP A 607 -13.13 11.11 -6.04
C TRP A 607 -13.75 11.16 -7.44
N GLU A 608 -13.81 12.35 -8.04
CA GLU A 608 -14.09 12.55 -9.46
C GLU A 608 -12.78 12.71 -10.23
N THR A 609 -12.78 12.34 -11.51
CA THR A 609 -11.58 12.41 -12.36
C THR A 609 -11.75 13.46 -13.44
N ALA A 610 -10.73 14.29 -13.64
CA ALA A 610 -10.62 15.25 -14.73
C ALA A 610 -9.38 14.93 -15.59
N SER A 611 -9.58 14.82 -16.91
CA SER A 611 -8.48 14.59 -17.86
C SER A 611 -7.59 15.83 -17.96
N VAL A 612 -6.29 15.61 -18.13
CA VAL A 612 -5.31 16.68 -18.33
C VAL A 612 -5.13 17.01 -19.80
N LYS A 613 -4.71 18.24 -20.11
CA LYS A 613 -4.28 18.68 -21.43
C LYS A 613 -3.04 19.52 -21.34
N MET A 614 -2.19 19.42 -22.36
CA MET A 614 -1.02 20.29 -22.49
C MET A 614 -1.47 21.74 -22.75
N VAL A 615 -0.84 22.68 -22.07
CA VAL A 615 -0.99 24.12 -22.31
C VAL A 615 0.32 24.65 -22.90
N ASP A 616 0.23 25.62 -23.81
CA ASP A 616 1.39 26.22 -24.48
C ASP A 616 2.31 27.02 -23.52
N ASP A 617 1.87 27.24 -22.28
CA ASP A 617 2.66 27.86 -21.22
C ASP A 617 3.61 26.84 -20.58
N GLY A 618 4.92 27.08 -20.67
CA GLY A 618 5.91 26.24 -19.99
C GLY A 618 6.00 26.51 -18.49
N CYS A 619 6.53 25.55 -17.74
CA CYS A 619 6.86 25.71 -16.33
C CYS A 619 8.36 25.47 -16.09
N THR A 620 8.84 25.74 -14.88
CA THR A 620 10.23 25.53 -14.50
C THR A 620 10.32 24.47 -13.42
N THR A 621 11.15 23.46 -13.64
CA THR A 621 11.49 22.45 -12.64
C THR A 621 12.83 22.79 -11.98
N SER A 622 13.21 22.06 -10.94
CA SER A 622 14.49 22.23 -10.23
C SER A 622 15.71 22.09 -11.15
N ALA A 623 15.63 21.24 -12.19
CA ALA A 623 16.74 20.97 -13.11
C ALA A 623 16.57 21.57 -14.53
N GLY A 624 15.46 22.26 -14.83
CA GLY A 624 15.27 22.83 -16.17
C GLY A 624 13.87 23.33 -16.50
N ASN A 625 13.49 23.15 -17.77
CA ASN A 625 12.16 23.51 -18.27
C ASN A 625 11.23 22.29 -18.18
N GLY A 626 9.98 22.54 -17.79
CA GLY A 626 8.91 21.58 -17.80
C GLY A 626 7.74 22.00 -18.71
N THR A 627 6.87 21.04 -18.95
CA THR A 627 5.59 21.20 -19.64
C THR A 627 4.47 21.31 -18.61
N LEU A 628 3.52 22.21 -18.87
CA LEU A 628 2.35 22.40 -18.01
C LEU A 628 1.20 21.53 -18.52
N LEU A 629 0.74 20.62 -17.67
CA LEU A 629 -0.49 19.86 -17.87
C LEU A 629 -1.59 20.51 -17.03
N GLN A 630 -2.75 20.78 -17.63
CA GLN A 630 -3.87 21.44 -16.99
C GLN A 630 -5.12 20.57 -17.05
N ALA A 631 -5.77 20.37 -15.90
CA ALA A 631 -7.11 19.83 -15.79
C ALA A 631 -8.10 20.94 -15.43
N MET A 632 -9.28 20.92 -16.05
CA MET A 632 -10.36 21.87 -15.77
C MET A 632 -11.40 21.20 -14.89
N LEU A 633 -11.47 21.60 -13.61
CA LEU A 633 -12.40 21.02 -12.66
C LEU A 633 -13.80 21.64 -12.81
N PRO A 634 -14.86 20.85 -13.08
CA PRO A 634 -16.20 21.34 -13.35
C PRO A 634 -16.96 21.75 -12.07
N VAL A 635 -16.38 22.67 -11.31
CA VAL A 635 -16.92 23.15 -10.04
C VAL A 635 -17.89 24.30 -10.29
N SER A 636 -19.14 24.16 -9.84
CA SER A 636 -20.16 25.21 -9.99
C SER A 636 -19.71 26.56 -9.41
N GLU A 637 -20.08 27.67 -10.04
CA GLU A 637 -19.86 29.02 -9.51
C GLU A 637 -20.62 29.29 -8.20
N THR A 638 -21.67 28.51 -7.93
CA THR A 638 -22.44 28.58 -6.68
C THR A 638 -21.89 27.65 -5.59
N ALA A 639 -20.90 26.83 -5.93
CA ALA A 639 -20.23 25.94 -5.01
C ALA A 639 -19.53 26.73 -3.90
N THR A 640 -19.60 26.20 -2.68
CA THR A 640 -18.89 26.73 -1.51
C THR A 640 -18.35 25.56 -0.71
N GLY A 641 -17.17 25.70 -0.13
CA GLY A 641 -16.52 24.66 0.65
C GLY A 641 -15.05 24.53 0.31
N LYS A 642 -14.53 23.32 0.43
CA LYS A 642 -13.16 22.95 0.11
C LYS A 642 -13.14 21.99 -1.07
N ILE A 643 -12.11 22.04 -1.89
CA ILE A 643 -11.80 21.05 -2.92
C ILE A 643 -10.53 20.35 -2.48
N HIS A 644 -10.58 19.02 -2.42
CA HIS A 644 -9.40 18.20 -2.28
C HIS A 644 -9.00 17.77 -3.69
N TYR A 645 -7.72 17.88 -4.03
CA TYR A 645 -7.23 17.51 -5.35
C TYR A 645 -5.83 16.91 -5.28
N LYS A 646 -5.61 15.90 -6.11
CA LYS A 646 -4.33 15.24 -6.35
C LYS A 646 -4.21 14.85 -7.82
N ALA A 647 -3.01 14.53 -8.25
CA ALA A 647 -2.73 14.19 -9.63
C ALA A 647 -2.05 12.82 -9.73
N THR A 648 -2.37 12.09 -10.78
CA THR A 648 -1.64 10.89 -11.20
C THR A 648 -1.08 11.14 -12.59
N VAL A 649 0.24 11.04 -12.73
CA VAL A 649 0.92 11.20 -14.02
C VAL A 649 1.41 9.83 -14.48
N SER A 650 0.93 9.37 -15.62
CA SER A 650 1.38 8.11 -16.23
C SER A 650 2.48 8.38 -17.25
N THR A 651 3.35 7.41 -17.48
CA THR A 651 4.38 7.47 -18.52
C THR A 651 3.89 6.88 -19.84
N LEU A 652 4.64 7.13 -20.92
CA LEU A 652 4.48 6.49 -22.23
C LEU A 652 4.96 5.04 -22.20
N GLY A 653 5.81 4.69 -21.22
CA GLY A 653 6.33 3.33 -21.00
C GLY A 653 5.36 2.41 -20.26
N GLY A 654 4.22 2.93 -19.81
CA GLY A 654 3.21 2.14 -19.10
C GLY A 654 3.29 2.22 -17.58
N ALA A 655 4.28 2.92 -17.01
CA ALA A 655 4.29 3.20 -15.58
C ALA A 655 3.08 4.08 -15.22
N ASP A 656 2.30 3.63 -14.25
CA ASP A 656 1.15 4.32 -13.73
C ASP A 656 1.43 4.79 -12.28
N LEU A 657 0.52 5.54 -11.65
CA LEU A 657 0.65 5.91 -10.24
C LEU A 657 1.82 6.82 -9.79
N TYR A 658 2.44 7.64 -10.64
CA TYR A 658 3.18 8.79 -10.09
C TYR A 658 2.18 9.79 -9.50
N GLN A 659 1.99 9.73 -8.19
CA GLN A 659 1.05 10.57 -7.46
C GLN A 659 1.71 11.89 -7.02
N TYR A 660 0.95 12.97 -7.14
CA TYR A 660 1.36 14.31 -6.70
C TYR A 660 0.22 14.99 -5.94
N PRO A 661 0.43 15.49 -4.71
CA PRO A 661 1.65 15.38 -3.89
C PRO A 661 2.05 13.91 -3.64
N ALA A 662 3.28 13.67 -3.17
CA ALA A 662 3.79 12.32 -2.94
C ALA A 662 2.84 11.51 -2.03
N ASP A 663 2.94 10.19 -2.08
CA ASP A 663 2.29 9.27 -1.12
C ASP A 663 0.75 9.29 -1.12
N GLY A 664 0.15 9.73 -2.23
CA GLY A 664 -1.30 9.72 -2.42
C GLY A 664 -2.06 10.77 -1.64
N ASP A 665 -1.29 11.66 -1.02
CA ASP A 665 -1.71 12.81 -0.27
C ASP A 665 -2.47 13.83 -1.16
N TYR A 666 -3.07 14.86 -0.56
CA TYR A 666 -3.89 15.80 -1.35
C TYR A 666 -3.84 17.25 -0.90
N TYR A 667 -3.92 18.15 -1.88
CA TYR A 667 -4.03 19.57 -1.61
C TYR A 667 -5.46 20.01 -1.37
N VAL A 668 -5.62 20.97 -0.45
CA VAL A 668 -6.91 21.56 -0.08
C VAL A 668 -7.02 22.98 -0.62
N LEU A 669 -8.00 23.22 -1.49
CA LEU A 669 -8.32 24.52 -2.07
C LEU A 669 -9.65 25.06 -1.55
N ASP A 670 -9.64 26.25 -0.94
CA ASP A 670 -10.87 26.91 -0.49
C ASP A 670 -11.63 27.55 -1.65
N VAL A 671 -12.91 27.18 -1.81
CA VAL A 671 -13.80 27.73 -2.84
C VAL A 671 -14.92 28.53 -2.20
N THR A 672 -14.93 29.84 -2.51
CA THR A 672 -15.99 30.76 -2.13
C THR A 672 -17.01 30.91 -3.24
N TYR A 673 -18.21 31.41 -2.91
CA TYR A 673 -19.25 31.71 -3.88
C TYR A 673 -18.77 32.69 -4.96
N ARG A 674 -18.80 32.28 -6.24
CA ARG A 674 -18.26 33.03 -7.39
C ARG A 674 -19.34 33.63 -8.28
N ALA A 675 -20.56 33.09 -8.24
CA ALA A 675 -21.63 33.54 -9.11
C ALA A 675 -21.93 35.04 -8.91
N ALA A 676 -22.16 35.76 -10.01
CA ALA A 676 -22.41 37.19 -9.97
C ALA A 676 -23.61 37.53 -9.08
N PHE A 677 -23.39 38.31 -8.01
CA PHE A 677 -24.47 38.98 -7.30
C PHE A 677 -25.23 39.82 -8.33
N GLY A 678 -26.49 39.47 -8.61
CA GLY A 678 -27.23 39.94 -9.78
C GLY A 678 -27.12 41.44 -10.06
N SER A 679 -27.32 41.84 -11.32
CA SER A 679 -27.04 43.20 -11.83
C SER A 679 -27.47 44.32 -10.87
N ALA A 680 -26.69 45.40 -10.79
CA ALA A 680 -27.00 46.57 -9.95
C ALA A 680 -28.44 47.07 -10.16
N PHE A 681 -28.95 46.99 -11.40
CA PHE A 681 -30.34 47.30 -11.71
C PHE A 681 -31.34 46.36 -11.02
N GLY A 682 -31.11 45.04 -11.07
CA GLY A 682 -31.92 44.05 -10.36
C GLY A 682 -31.89 44.23 -8.84
N ALA A 683 -30.72 44.56 -8.27
CA ALA A 683 -30.58 44.88 -6.86
C ALA A 683 -31.36 46.17 -6.47
N PHE A 684 -31.25 47.24 -7.27
CA PHE A 684 -32.03 48.47 -7.06
C PHE A 684 -33.53 48.25 -7.24
N PHE A 685 -33.94 47.41 -8.19
CA PHE A 685 -35.33 47.06 -8.41
C PHE A 685 -35.91 46.30 -7.22
N MET A 686 -35.22 45.25 -6.73
CA MET A 686 -35.63 44.50 -5.54
C MET A 686 -35.63 45.37 -4.29
N PHE A 687 -34.63 46.23 -4.11
CA PHE A 687 -34.60 47.19 -3.02
C PHE A 687 -35.80 48.15 -3.09
N SER A 688 -36.11 48.69 -4.27
CA SER A 688 -37.25 49.60 -4.47
C SER A 688 -38.58 48.89 -4.20
N LEU A 689 -38.70 47.63 -4.61
CA LEU A 689 -39.89 46.82 -4.38
C LEU A 689 -40.08 46.53 -2.88
N VAL A 690 -39.03 46.08 -2.18
CA VAL A 690 -39.06 45.85 -0.72
C VAL A 690 -39.32 47.15 0.04
N ALA A 691 -38.65 48.25 -0.29
CA ALA A 691 -38.89 49.54 0.32
C ALA A 691 -40.34 50.01 0.12
N THR A 692 -40.91 49.82 -1.07
CA THR A 692 -42.29 50.23 -1.36
C THR A 692 -43.31 49.37 -0.61
N PHE A 693 -43.16 48.05 -0.63
CA PHE A 693 -44.16 47.16 -0.02
C PHE A 693 -43.98 47.02 1.49
N VAL A 694 -42.75 46.86 1.99
CA VAL A 694 -42.49 46.66 3.42
C VAL A 694 -42.51 47.99 4.16
N TRP A 695 -41.79 49.01 3.67
CA TRP A 695 -41.73 50.29 4.38
C TRP A 695 -42.94 51.15 4.08
N GLY A 696 -43.47 51.09 2.85
CA GLY A 696 -44.76 51.69 2.53
C GLY A 696 -45.92 51.01 3.28
N GLY A 697 -45.91 49.68 3.39
CA GLY A 697 -46.87 48.94 4.22
C GLY A 697 -46.76 49.28 5.71
N LEU A 698 -45.53 49.37 6.25
CA LEU A 698 -45.28 49.80 7.62
C LEU A 698 -45.70 51.25 7.86
N ALA A 699 -45.50 52.15 6.90
CA ALA A 699 -45.94 53.53 6.98
C ALA A 699 -47.47 53.66 6.95
N VAL A 700 -48.16 52.84 6.15
CA VAL A 700 -49.63 52.76 6.14
C VAL A 700 -50.15 52.17 7.46
N ALA A 701 -49.52 51.10 7.97
CA ALA A 701 -49.87 50.51 9.26
C ALA A 701 -49.64 51.49 10.42
N LEU A 702 -48.52 52.21 10.43
CA LEU A 702 -48.24 53.28 11.39
C LEU A 702 -49.22 54.44 11.26
N ARG A 703 -49.63 54.81 10.04
CA ARG A 703 -50.65 55.85 9.83
C ARG A 703 -52.02 55.42 10.36
N ILE A 704 -52.40 54.15 10.21
CA ILE A 704 -53.64 53.59 10.75
C ILE A 704 -53.57 53.48 12.28
N MET A 705 -52.41 53.13 12.84
CA MET A 705 -52.23 53.05 14.31
C MET A 705 -52.07 54.40 15.02
N LEU A 706 -51.55 55.42 14.32
CA LEU A 706 -51.33 56.77 14.87
C LEU A 706 -52.40 57.79 14.43
N GLY A 707 -53.35 57.37 13.59
CA GLY A 707 -54.55 58.13 13.28
C GLY A 707 -55.56 57.96 14.39
N ASP A 708 -55.61 58.93 15.31
CA ASP A 708 -56.61 58.98 16.38
C ASP A 708 -58.03 59.10 15.80
N ASP A 709 -58.94 58.34 16.40
CA ASP A 709 -60.37 58.26 16.12
C ASP A 709 -61.04 59.62 15.86
N GLY A 710 -61.56 59.83 14.65
CA GLY A 710 -62.39 60.99 14.39
C GLY A 710 -62.61 61.41 12.94
N GLU A 711 -62.92 60.48 12.03
CA GLU A 711 -63.82 60.70 10.88
C GLU A 711 -63.91 59.41 10.05
N ASP A 712 -64.76 58.49 10.53
CA ASP A 712 -65.41 57.54 9.64
C ASP A 712 -66.39 58.27 8.71
N ASP A 713 -66.57 57.70 7.53
CA ASP A 713 -67.51 58.07 6.46
C ASP A 713 -67.19 59.31 5.62
N LYS A 714 -66.41 59.10 4.55
CA LYS A 714 -66.84 59.33 3.15
C LYS A 714 -65.68 59.16 2.15
N VAL A 715 -65.43 57.92 1.72
CA VAL A 715 -65.11 57.63 0.32
C VAL A 715 -65.96 56.43 -0.08
N TYR A 716 -67.26 56.70 -0.26
CA TYR A 716 -68.26 55.76 -0.69
C TYR A 716 -68.15 55.48 -2.20
N GLU A 717 -68.38 54.21 -2.53
CA GLU A 717 -69.29 53.77 -3.60
C GLU A 717 -69.49 54.73 -4.78
N GLY A 718 -68.80 54.43 -5.88
CA GLY A 718 -69.13 54.97 -7.19
C GLY A 718 -68.49 54.10 -8.27
N ASP A 719 -69.08 52.92 -8.51
CA ASP A 719 -69.08 52.17 -9.80
C ASP A 719 -69.18 50.64 -9.66
N LEU A 720 -70.05 50.13 -8.78
CA LEU A 720 -70.47 48.73 -8.83
C LEU A 720 -71.98 48.61 -9.03
N ARG A 721 -72.43 48.93 -10.25
CA ARG A 721 -73.64 48.32 -10.87
C ARG A 721 -73.68 48.56 -12.39
N GLY A 722 -73.53 47.45 -13.13
CA GLY A 722 -73.63 47.35 -14.60
C GLY A 722 -72.34 46.73 -15.14
N THR A 723 -72.25 45.49 -15.62
CA THR A 723 -73.18 44.79 -16.51
C THR A 723 -72.87 43.29 -16.47
N GLN A 724 -73.90 42.43 -16.49
CA GLN A 724 -73.76 40.99 -16.75
C GLN A 724 -73.39 40.74 -18.23
N ALA A 725 -72.45 39.83 -18.49
CA ALA A 725 -72.32 39.01 -19.70
C ALA A 725 -71.31 37.88 -19.40
N GLU A 726 -71.80 36.70 -19.02
CA GLU A 726 -71.88 35.47 -19.83
C GLU A 726 -70.61 34.61 -19.81
N VAL A 727 -70.75 33.43 -19.21
CA VAL A 727 -69.82 32.30 -19.28
C VAL A 727 -70.04 31.59 -20.62
N GLY A 728 -68.99 31.49 -21.42
CA GLY A 728 -68.94 30.70 -22.65
C GLY A 728 -67.74 29.76 -22.64
N SER A 729 -68.02 28.48 -22.80
CA SER A 729 -67.11 27.33 -22.82
C SER A 729 -66.21 27.26 -24.06
N LEU A 730 -65.00 26.72 -23.83
CA LEU A 730 -64.16 25.83 -24.65
C LEU A 730 -64.51 25.60 -26.14
N SER A 731 -63.48 25.66 -26.99
CA SER A 731 -63.32 24.73 -28.11
C SER A 731 -61.84 24.39 -28.33
N GLU A 732 -61.61 23.09 -28.47
CA GLU A 732 -60.36 22.39 -28.80
C GLU A 732 -59.79 22.81 -30.17
N ASP A 733 -58.47 22.91 -30.26
CA ASP A 733 -57.59 22.11 -31.15
C ASP A 733 -56.15 22.20 -30.65
#